data_AF-A0A660XHZ9-F1
#
_entry.id   AF-A0A660XHZ9-F1
#
_cell.length_a   1.000
_cell.length_b   1.000
_cell.length_c   1.000
_cell.angle_alpha   90.00
_cell.angle_beta   90.00
_cell.angle_gamma   90.00
#
_symmetry.space_group_name_H-M   'P 1'
#
loop_
_entity.id
_entity.type
_entity.pdbx_description
1 polymer ?
#
loop_
_entity_poly.entity_id
_entity_poly.type
_entity_poly.pdbx_seq_one_letter_code
_entity_poly.pdbx_strand_id
1 'polypeptide(L)'
;MTLLKRVSLLIGIVSFLYACQSLNKSKTTIGYITISDQLSVEDSTVVNWISHHKLFNVKVINIIQEPGELKDVDAAWVHIPDESVYNEWSTHLPEVTELKKYYKNAGKLFLSNFAALFPAALGIEPLKPEIRTLHIKDNWLFDQRGLQSFRGHPVFKGLFGGGFIWDSYEDQELPIIGYFGDDFPRSGKVVATGKSYVTVNENHRLMVEYQEGQGKILSVGAFIYFSKDNRLKLHLEKFIENSLLYLVGKNVKGPITYWQKCNNKPREFNISTKSLKKSDERTLKNLPKTELVFEKDNPQNNFFDLAGRRALVMGKESGGIDELWVHPFRVLRNFQTGVIVENKVVWLNDLPVKVEIRPESLTRIYQTEYGKLKEIIYPSLLRAGAIVHYEANISKPIKLMVKFRSELRWMWPYSENALGDLYYGYDERLKALHVRDASGDFYCIIGADLEPDQNISGQYGDITWRSNKFTETQTDLNQVYHACLYELNSESDNVLNIAIVGTNEGKENALNDYRYLLSHPKKVYSTLTKHYQNLLDTKLTIESPGEEFNKLWKWALVGTDRFLVKTPPLGTALVAGFSTTERGWDGGHKINGRPGYGWYFGRDSEWSCFAIDDYGDFELVKKQLEFLQKFQDISGKIFHEISTSGVVHFDAADATPLYIILVAHYLKASGDIDFVKKSWHHIKKAMDFLYSTDTDGDLLIENTNVGHGWVEGGKLWGANSTFYLAGLWAQALKDASYIASQLQKEKLSEKYLSDAAQVVRVLNTDFWNDSTRFFNYGKFSNGKFNPEKTVLPAVVMYYGLLDDEKVEFVLDNYAGNDFSSDWGVRILSSESPLFNPRGYHYGSVWPLFTGWTALAEYQYGNSTQGFTHIVNNLYIKNHWALGYVEEVMNGAVYKPSGVCPHQCWSETNILHPAITGMIGWKPDVPEKSAALNPRFPLHWNEVKINNLHAGQTVLQLQMERTKTNTRYEFNLIKGPNILVDFTPEIAEGMVIDETKLNGKIIKVCSQTKRGLLTEPISFPLKDRVEIVFHHHNGVGMIPLMPQPAPGKSSK
;
A
#
# COMPACT_ATOMS: atom_id res chain seq x y z
N MET A 1 27.91 -55.91 -9.44
CA MET A 1 26.99 -54.77 -9.69
C MET A 1 25.53 -55.03 -9.26
N THR A 2 25.16 -56.25 -8.87
CA THR A 2 23.78 -56.65 -8.54
C THR A 2 23.42 -56.56 -7.05
N LEU A 3 24.40 -56.55 -6.15
CA LEU A 3 24.17 -56.43 -4.70
C LEU A 3 23.89 -54.97 -4.26
N LEU A 4 24.64 -53.99 -4.80
CA LEU A 4 24.43 -52.57 -4.50
C LEU A 4 23.07 -52.03 -4.98
N LYS A 5 22.56 -52.52 -6.13
CA LYS A 5 21.22 -52.15 -6.61
C LYS A 5 20.11 -52.72 -5.73
N ARG A 6 20.27 -53.93 -5.17
CA ARG A 6 19.30 -54.52 -4.24
C ARG A 6 19.28 -53.82 -2.88
N VAL A 7 20.44 -53.42 -2.36
CA VAL A 7 20.53 -52.65 -1.10
C VAL A 7 19.96 -51.23 -1.28
N SER A 8 20.21 -50.58 -2.42
CA SER A 8 19.64 -49.25 -2.70
C SER A 8 18.13 -49.28 -2.90
N LEU A 9 17.59 -50.35 -3.50
CA LEU A 9 16.14 -50.55 -3.64
C LEU A 9 15.48 -50.86 -2.29
N LEU A 10 16.15 -51.64 -1.42
CA LEU A 10 15.65 -51.91 -0.06
C LEU A 10 15.66 -50.66 0.81
N ILE A 11 16.73 -49.84 0.75
CA ILE A 11 16.81 -48.56 1.47
C ILE A 11 15.78 -47.56 0.91
N GLY A 12 15.55 -47.56 -0.41
CA GLY A 12 14.49 -46.76 -1.04
C GLY A 12 13.08 -47.18 -0.58
N ILE A 13 12.81 -48.48 -0.49
CA ILE A 13 11.50 -49.01 -0.04
C ILE A 13 11.31 -48.81 1.47
N VAL A 14 12.35 -48.96 2.30
CA VAL A 14 12.29 -48.70 3.75
C VAL A 14 12.17 -47.18 4.02
N SER A 15 12.80 -46.33 3.23
CA SER A 15 12.64 -44.87 3.33
C SER A 15 11.28 -44.40 2.82
N PHE A 16 10.72 -45.06 1.80
CA PHE A 16 9.35 -44.80 1.33
C PHE A 16 8.29 -45.34 2.31
N LEU A 17 8.55 -46.46 2.98
CA LEU A 17 7.71 -46.98 4.06
C LEU A 17 7.82 -46.15 5.34
N TYR A 18 8.99 -45.57 5.67
CA TYR A 18 9.12 -44.58 6.76
C TYR A 18 8.50 -43.22 6.40
N ALA A 19 8.53 -42.83 5.12
CA ALA A 19 7.79 -41.66 4.64
C ALA A 19 6.27 -41.89 4.61
N CYS A 20 5.81 -43.11 4.32
CA CYS A 20 4.39 -43.48 4.40
C CYS A 20 3.92 -43.78 5.84
N GLN A 21 4.80 -44.23 6.75
CA GLN A 21 4.48 -44.44 8.17
C GLN A 21 4.62 -43.18 9.04
N SER A 22 5.27 -42.12 8.55
CA SER A 22 5.31 -40.82 9.24
C SER A 22 4.18 -39.85 8.84
N LEU A 23 3.17 -40.33 8.10
CA LEU A 23 2.03 -39.53 7.64
C LEU A 23 0.65 -40.01 8.14
N ASN A 24 0.60 -40.81 9.22
CA ASN A 24 -0.56 -40.78 10.12
C ASN A 24 -0.24 -39.85 11.29
N LYS A 25 -0.34 -38.53 11.06
CA LYS A 25 -0.47 -37.63 12.22
C LYS A 25 -1.76 -38.00 12.91
N SER A 26 -1.70 -38.57 14.11
CA SER A 26 -2.88 -38.80 14.93
C SER A 26 -3.70 -37.50 14.98
N LYS A 27 -4.96 -37.60 14.57
CA LYS A 27 -5.94 -36.52 14.72
C LYS A 27 -5.98 -36.13 16.20
N THR A 28 -6.09 -34.85 16.47
CA THR A 28 -6.26 -34.36 17.85
C THR A 28 -7.68 -34.66 18.31
N THR A 29 -7.84 -35.33 19.44
CA THR A 29 -9.15 -35.65 20.02
C THR A 29 -9.65 -34.47 20.85
N ILE A 30 -10.74 -33.85 20.41
CA ILE A 30 -11.39 -32.73 21.07
C ILE A 30 -12.57 -33.25 21.89
N GLY A 31 -12.53 -33.04 23.20
CA GLY A 31 -13.67 -33.25 24.08
C GLY A 31 -14.64 -32.08 23.98
N TYR A 32 -15.78 -32.25 23.33
CA TYR A 32 -16.83 -31.22 23.31
C TYR A 32 -17.74 -31.42 24.52
N ILE A 33 -17.72 -30.47 25.45
CA ILE A 33 -18.31 -30.67 26.77
C ILE A 33 -19.72 -30.10 26.82
N THR A 34 -20.67 -30.90 27.31
CA THR A 34 -22.07 -30.54 27.49
C THR A 34 -22.55 -30.89 28.90
N ILE A 35 -23.73 -30.40 29.27
CA ILE A 35 -24.46 -30.77 30.51
C ILE A 35 -25.70 -31.62 30.22
N SER A 36 -26.02 -31.83 28.94
CA SER A 36 -27.17 -32.60 28.47
C SER A 36 -26.73 -33.56 27.37
N ASP A 37 -27.39 -34.72 27.29
CA ASP A 37 -27.20 -35.71 26.21
C ASP A 37 -27.87 -35.27 24.91
N GLN A 38 -28.83 -34.34 25.00
CA GLN A 38 -29.45 -33.71 23.83
C GLN A 38 -28.66 -32.47 23.44
N LEU A 39 -28.05 -32.52 22.25
CA LEU A 39 -27.33 -31.38 21.69
C LEU A 39 -28.30 -30.35 21.11
N SER A 40 -28.06 -29.07 21.36
CA SER A 40 -28.76 -27.99 20.67
C SER A 40 -28.38 -27.96 19.17
N VAL A 41 -29.06 -27.11 18.38
CA VAL A 41 -28.71 -26.91 16.96
C VAL A 41 -27.30 -26.36 16.81
N GLU A 42 -26.91 -25.41 17.67
CA GLU A 42 -25.55 -24.86 17.71
C GLU A 42 -24.52 -25.95 18.02
N ASP A 43 -24.73 -26.69 19.12
CA ASP A 43 -23.80 -27.73 19.56
C ASP A 43 -23.66 -28.85 18.53
N SER A 44 -24.77 -29.28 17.94
CA SER A 44 -24.79 -30.28 16.87
C SER A 44 -24.00 -29.81 15.66
N THR A 45 -24.10 -28.53 15.30
CA THR A 45 -23.36 -27.96 14.17
C THR A 45 -21.86 -27.90 14.45
N VAL A 46 -21.47 -27.54 15.67
CA VAL A 46 -20.06 -27.55 16.10
C VAL A 46 -19.50 -28.98 16.08
N VAL A 47 -20.18 -29.94 16.70
CA VAL A 47 -19.76 -31.35 16.74
C VAL A 47 -19.64 -31.91 15.33
N ASN A 48 -20.60 -31.58 14.45
CA ASN A 48 -20.57 -31.97 13.05
C ASN A 48 -19.38 -31.38 12.29
N TRP A 49 -19.03 -30.12 12.54
CA TRP A 49 -17.83 -29.51 11.96
C TRP A 49 -16.55 -30.23 12.43
N ILE A 50 -16.40 -30.49 13.74
CA ILE A 50 -15.21 -31.16 14.28
C ILE A 50 -15.07 -32.59 13.71
N SER A 51 -16.17 -33.34 13.63
CA SER A 51 -16.16 -34.75 13.17
C SER A 51 -15.74 -34.90 11.71
N HIS A 52 -16.11 -33.94 10.86
CA HIS A 52 -15.73 -33.90 9.44
C HIS A 52 -14.38 -33.20 9.21
N HIS A 53 -13.81 -32.55 10.23
CA HIS A 53 -12.54 -31.85 10.10
C HIS A 53 -11.37 -32.82 9.92
N LYS A 54 -10.46 -32.49 9.00
CA LYS A 54 -9.32 -33.36 8.65
C LYS A 54 -8.28 -33.54 9.77
N LEU A 55 -8.25 -32.61 10.74
CA LEU A 55 -7.25 -32.61 11.82
C LEU A 55 -7.77 -33.10 13.17
N PHE A 56 -9.09 -33.29 13.32
CA PHE A 56 -9.72 -33.52 14.62
C PHE A 56 -10.57 -34.79 14.63
N ASN A 57 -10.65 -35.40 15.82
CA ASN A 57 -11.71 -36.30 16.25
C ASN A 57 -12.53 -35.57 17.31
N VAL A 58 -13.81 -35.90 17.45
CA VAL A 58 -14.67 -35.35 18.50
C VAL A 58 -15.11 -36.45 19.46
N LYS A 59 -15.09 -36.15 20.76
CA LYS A 59 -15.72 -36.94 21.82
C LYS A 59 -16.69 -36.00 22.54
N VAL A 60 -17.99 -36.25 22.45
CA VAL A 60 -18.99 -35.47 23.20
C VAL A 60 -19.02 -36.01 24.62
N ILE A 61 -18.84 -35.13 25.62
CA ILE A 61 -18.73 -35.52 27.03
C ILE A 61 -19.79 -34.77 27.83
N ASN A 62 -20.74 -35.50 28.41
CA ASN A 62 -21.65 -34.94 29.41
C ASN A 62 -20.93 -34.87 30.77
N ILE A 63 -20.55 -33.66 31.19
CA ILE A 63 -19.74 -33.46 32.40
C ILE A 63 -20.45 -33.82 33.70
N ILE A 64 -21.79 -33.86 33.70
CA ILE A 64 -22.59 -34.23 34.87
C ILE A 64 -22.56 -35.76 35.06
N GLN A 65 -22.66 -36.51 33.97
CA GLN A 65 -22.73 -37.97 34.01
C GLN A 65 -21.35 -38.63 34.04
N GLU A 66 -20.41 -38.15 33.22
CA GLU A 66 -19.16 -38.85 32.95
C GLU A 66 -17.91 -37.92 33.01
N PRO A 67 -17.66 -37.19 34.12
CA PRO A 67 -16.55 -36.23 34.21
C PRO A 67 -15.16 -36.86 34.07
N GLY A 68 -15.04 -38.17 34.32
CA GLY A 68 -13.78 -38.92 34.21
C GLY A 68 -13.23 -38.98 32.78
N GLU A 69 -14.08 -38.83 31.76
CA GLU A 69 -13.71 -38.90 30.35
C GLU A 69 -12.82 -37.75 29.87
N LEU A 70 -12.77 -36.65 30.62
CA LEU A 70 -11.88 -35.51 30.34
C LEU A 70 -10.40 -35.91 30.25
N LYS A 71 -10.01 -37.04 30.84
CA LYS A 71 -8.62 -37.56 30.79
C LYS A 71 -8.24 -38.14 29.43
N ASP A 72 -9.21 -38.48 28.60
CA ASP A 72 -8.99 -39.19 27.33
C ASP A 72 -8.95 -38.25 26.11
N VAL A 73 -8.94 -36.92 26.34
CA VAL A 73 -8.95 -35.90 25.27
C VAL A 73 -7.72 -35.00 25.33
N ASP A 74 -7.24 -34.59 24.16
CA ASP A 74 -6.07 -33.70 24.02
C ASP A 74 -6.41 -32.26 24.44
N ALA A 75 -7.64 -31.83 24.17
CA ALA A 75 -8.21 -30.57 24.62
C ALA A 75 -9.72 -30.70 24.80
N ALA A 76 -10.28 -29.97 25.76
CA ALA A 76 -11.70 -29.86 25.98
C ALA A 76 -12.23 -28.48 25.56
N TRP A 77 -13.37 -28.44 24.88
CA TRP A 77 -14.03 -27.22 24.44
C TRP A 77 -15.38 -27.11 25.12
N VAL A 78 -15.57 -26.01 25.86
CA VAL A 78 -16.88 -25.58 26.36
C VAL A 78 -17.38 -24.39 25.56
N HIS A 79 -18.52 -24.56 24.90
CA HIS A 79 -19.16 -23.56 24.08
C HIS A 79 -20.53 -23.22 24.66
N ILE A 80 -20.79 -21.94 24.93
CA ILE A 80 -22.06 -21.49 25.49
C ILE A 80 -22.53 -20.26 24.69
N PRO A 81 -23.47 -20.41 23.74
CA PRO A 81 -23.80 -19.36 22.77
C PRO A 81 -24.62 -18.20 23.38
N ASP A 82 -25.40 -18.46 24.43
CA ASP A 82 -26.31 -17.48 25.04
C ASP A 82 -26.34 -17.57 26.58
N GLU A 83 -26.96 -16.55 27.19
CA GLU A 83 -27.04 -16.39 28.64
C GLU A 83 -27.93 -17.43 29.32
N SER A 84 -28.99 -17.89 28.66
CA SER A 84 -29.91 -18.87 29.25
C SER A 84 -29.21 -20.21 29.48
N VAL A 85 -28.40 -20.64 28.52
CA VAL A 85 -27.56 -21.84 28.64
C VAL A 85 -26.51 -21.63 29.74
N TYR A 86 -25.89 -20.45 29.83
CA TYR A 86 -24.94 -20.16 30.93
C TYR A 86 -25.58 -20.26 32.32
N ASN A 87 -26.82 -19.80 32.46
CA ASN A 87 -27.55 -19.90 33.72
C ASN A 87 -27.81 -21.37 34.11
N GLU A 88 -28.12 -22.22 33.14
CA GLU A 88 -28.25 -23.67 33.34
C GLU A 88 -26.90 -24.30 33.76
N TRP A 89 -25.81 -23.98 33.07
CA TRP A 89 -24.47 -24.42 33.49
C TRP A 89 -24.12 -23.97 34.92
N SER A 90 -24.59 -22.79 35.31
CA SER A 90 -24.33 -22.22 36.64
C SER A 90 -25.06 -22.96 37.77
N THR A 91 -26.16 -23.70 37.49
CA THR A 91 -26.82 -24.55 38.50
C THR A 91 -26.03 -25.83 38.80
N HIS A 92 -25.07 -26.19 37.94
CA HIS A 92 -24.20 -27.36 38.05
C HIS A 92 -22.74 -27.00 38.35
N LEU A 93 -22.51 -25.88 39.05
CA LEU A 93 -21.16 -25.39 39.36
C LEU A 93 -20.26 -26.42 40.10
N PRO A 94 -20.79 -27.29 41.01
CA PRO A 94 -19.99 -28.36 41.61
C PRO A 94 -19.38 -29.32 40.57
N GLU A 95 -20.15 -29.75 39.58
CA GLU A 95 -19.71 -30.62 38.48
C GLU A 95 -18.78 -29.86 37.51
N VAL A 96 -19.10 -28.61 37.19
CA VAL A 96 -18.25 -27.74 36.36
C VAL A 96 -16.87 -27.49 36.99
N THR A 97 -16.72 -27.67 38.30
CA THR A 97 -15.41 -27.61 39.00
C THR A 97 -14.45 -28.71 38.53
N GLU A 98 -14.93 -29.79 37.91
CA GLU A 98 -14.06 -30.79 37.25
C GLU A 98 -13.22 -30.17 36.12
N LEU A 99 -13.70 -29.12 35.43
CA LEU A 99 -12.92 -28.38 34.44
C LEU A 99 -11.68 -27.72 35.09
N LYS A 100 -11.84 -27.18 36.30
CA LYS A 100 -10.71 -26.60 37.06
C LYS A 100 -9.70 -27.68 37.43
N LYS A 101 -10.17 -28.87 37.84
CA LYS A 101 -9.29 -30.02 38.14
C LYS A 101 -8.56 -30.49 36.89
N TYR A 102 -9.25 -30.62 35.76
CA TYR A 102 -8.65 -30.96 34.47
C TYR A 102 -7.57 -29.96 34.08
N TYR A 103 -7.88 -28.66 34.13
CA TYR A 103 -6.91 -27.59 33.89
C TYR A 103 -5.65 -27.71 34.77
N LYS A 104 -5.83 -27.86 36.09
CA LYS A 104 -4.70 -28.00 37.03
C LYS A 104 -3.87 -29.26 36.78
N ASN A 105 -4.48 -30.31 36.26
CA ASN A 105 -3.82 -31.56 35.86
C ASN A 105 -3.30 -31.51 34.42
N ALA A 106 -2.72 -30.39 34.00
CA ALA A 106 -2.16 -30.16 32.67
C ALA A 106 -3.16 -30.15 31.49
N GLY A 107 -4.45 -30.13 31.77
CA GLY A 107 -5.52 -30.09 30.76
C GLY A 107 -5.53 -28.79 29.93
N LYS A 108 -6.13 -28.89 28.74
CA LYS A 108 -6.21 -27.80 27.76
C LYS A 108 -7.67 -27.44 27.51
N LEU A 109 -8.07 -26.23 27.88
CA LEU A 109 -9.45 -25.76 27.76
C LEU A 109 -9.58 -24.66 26.72
N PHE A 110 -10.54 -24.82 25.82
CA PHE A 110 -11.05 -23.76 24.96
C PHE A 110 -12.43 -23.33 25.48
N LEU A 111 -12.59 -22.05 25.78
CA LEU A 111 -13.84 -21.49 26.29
C LEU A 111 -14.32 -20.42 25.31
N SER A 112 -15.53 -20.56 24.77
CA SER A 112 -16.08 -19.61 23.79
C SER A 112 -17.41 -18.99 24.23
N ASN A 113 -17.61 -17.71 23.88
CA ASN A 113 -18.78 -16.88 24.23
C ASN A 113 -18.99 -16.82 25.75
N PHE A 114 -20.17 -17.19 26.27
CA PHE A 114 -20.47 -17.08 27.71
C PHE A 114 -19.60 -17.99 28.59
N ALA A 115 -19.00 -19.05 28.02
CA ALA A 115 -18.01 -19.87 28.74
C ALA A 115 -16.79 -19.04 29.20
N ALA A 116 -16.56 -17.85 28.63
CA ALA A 116 -15.54 -16.91 29.08
C ALA A 116 -15.75 -16.36 30.51
N LEU A 117 -16.92 -16.57 31.11
CA LEU A 117 -17.19 -16.26 32.53
C LEU A 117 -16.59 -17.31 33.50
N PHE A 118 -16.28 -18.52 33.02
CA PHE A 118 -15.83 -19.61 33.89
C PHE A 118 -14.49 -19.41 34.58
N PRO A 119 -13.45 -18.77 34.00
CA PRO A 119 -12.23 -18.49 34.75
C PRO A 119 -12.50 -17.73 36.06
N ALA A 120 -13.45 -16.80 36.07
CA ALA A 120 -13.87 -16.11 37.28
C ALA A 120 -14.74 -16.99 38.19
N ALA A 121 -15.75 -17.69 37.64
CA ALA A 121 -16.63 -18.57 38.40
C ALA A 121 -15.88 -19.72 39.10
N LEU A 122 -14.77 -20.19 38.51
CA LEU A 122 -13.90 -21.24 39.04
C LEU A 122 -12.79 -20.69 39.94
N GLY A 123 -12.71 -19.36 40.16
CA GLY A 123 -11.69 -18.71 40.98
C GLY A 123 -10.26 -18.83 40.42
N ILE A 124 -10.12 -18.90 39.10
CA ILE A 124 -8.84 -18.84 38.37
C ILE A 124 -8.45 -17.37 38.12
N GLU A 125 -9.46 -16.53 37.85
CA GLU A 125 -9.33 -15.10 37.62
C GLU A 125 -10.13 -14.33 38.67
N PRO A 126 -9.47 -13.53 39.54
CA PRO A 126 -10.15 -12.75 40.56
C PRO A 126 -11.14 -11.71 40.03
N LEU A 127 -10.87 -11.12 38.86
CA LEU A 127 -11.72 -10.08 38.28
C LEU A 127 -12.77 -10.72 37.36
N LYS A 128 -14.05 -10.59 37.68
CA LYS A 128 -15.12 -11.08 36.81
C LYS A 128 -15.18 -10.26 35.50
N PRO A 129 -15.19 -10.89 34.31
CA PRO A 129 -15.41 -10.16 33.06
C PRO A 129 -16.86 -9.64 32.98
N GLU A 130 -17.04 -8.54 32.28
CA GLU A 130 -18.34 -7.89 32.04
C GLU A 130 -18.99 -8.49 30.78
N ILE A 131 -20.33 -8.45 30.73
CA ILE A 131 -21.11 -8.77 29.54
C ILE A 131 -21.61 -7.45 28.96
N ARG A 132 -21.34 -7.19 27.68
CA ARG A 132 -21.91 -6.06 26.94
C ARG A 132 -22.61 -6.56 25.69
N THR A 133 -23.61 -5.82 25.24
CA THR A 133 -24.28 -6.10 23.97
C THR A 133 -23.73 -5.19 22.89
N LEU A 134 -23.31 -5.78 21.76
CA LEU A 134 -23.02 -5.04 20.54
C LEU A 134 -24.22 -5.11 19.62
N HIS A 135 -24.66 -3.94 19.15
CA HIS A 135 -25.57 -3.85 18.03
C HIS A 135 -24.76 -4.02 16.74
N ILE A 136 -25.15 -5.01 15.93
CA ILE A 136 -24.60 -5.26 14.61
C ILE A 136 -25.68 -4.93 13.60
N LYS A 137 -25.33 -4.10 12.62
CA LYS A 137 -26.19 -3.83 11.48
C LYS A 137 -25.71 -4.60 10.27
N ASP A 138 -26.63 -5.11 9.45
CA ASP A 138 -26.31 -5.60 8.11
C ASP A 138 -26.05 -4.40 7.20
N ASN A 139 -24.92 -3.72 7.47
CA ASN A 139 -24.39 -2.65 6.66
C ASN A 139 -23.14 -3.19 5.98
N TRP A 140 -23.36 -3.87 4.85
CA TRP A 140 -22.59 -4.91 4.14
C TRP A 140 -21.07 -4.72 4.00
N LEU A 141 -20.51 -3.57 4.40
CA LEU A 141 -19.08 -3.27 4.43
C LEU A 141 -18.52 -2.89 5.80
N PHE A 142 -19.31 -2.23 6.64
CA PHE A 142 -18.77 -1.43 7.75
C PHE A 142 -18.88 -2.10 9.11
N ASP A 143 -19.65 -3.20 9.22
CA ASP A 143 -19.98 -3.79 10.52
C ASP A 143 -19.44 -5.20 10.78
N GLN A 144 -18.44 -5.63 10.01
CA GLN A 144 -17.68 -6.85 10.30
C GLN A 144 -17.03 -6.80 11.69
N ARG A 145 -17.03 -7.94 12.39
CA ARG A 145 -16.48 -8.09 13.74
C ARG A 145 -15.38 -9.13 13.80
N GLY A 146 -14.36 -8.83 14.59
CA GLY A 146 -13.17 -9.66 14.66
C GLY A 146 -12.34 -9.46 15.91
N LEU A 147 -11.16 -10.07 15.89
CA LEU A 147 -10.17 -10.00 16.95
C LEU A 147 -8.81 -9.62 16.38
N GLN A 148 -8.05 -8.81 17.10
CA GLN A 148 -6.71 -8.35 16.73
C GLN A 148 -5.71 -8.68 17.83
N SER A 149 -4.67 -9.46 17.49
CA SER A 149 -3.52 -9.64 18.41
C SER A 149 -2.67 -8.38 18.45
N PHE A 150 -1.84 -8.27 19.50
CA PHE A 150 -0.96 -7.12 19.67
C PHE A 150 0.07 -7.00 18.55
N ARG A 151 1.05 -7.92 18.47
CA ARG A 151 2.08 -7.96 17.41
C ARG A 151 2.17 -9.31 16.71
N GLY A 152 1.26 -10.22 17.03
CA GLY A 152 1.20 -11.57 16.50
C GLY A 152 0.89 -12.61 17.56
N HIS A 153 0.10 -13.61 17.16
CA HIS A 153 -0.20 -14.81 17.94
C HIS A 153 -0.54 -15.97 16.98
N PRO A 154 -0.10 -17.22 17.23
CA PRO A 154 -0.33 -18.36 16.32
C PRO A 154 -1.81 -18.65 15.99
N VAL A 155 -2.74 -18.22 16.83
CA VAL A 155 -4.20 -18.36 16.59
C VAL A 155 -4.66 -17.60 15.34
N PHE A 156 -3.92 -16.56 14.93
CA PHE A 156 -4.19 -15.78 13.72
C PHE A 156 -3.34 -16.20 12.52
N LYS A 157 -2.80 -17.42 12.51
CA LYS A 157 -2.03 -17.92 11.36
C LYS A 157 -2.91 -17.99 10.11
N GLY A 158 -2.50 -17.29 9.06
CA GLY A 158 -3.29 -17.14 7.83
C GLY A 158 -4.42 -16.11 7.94
N LEU A 159 -4.48 -15.38 9.06
CA LEU A 159 -5.40 -14.28 9.34
C LEU A 159 -4.59 -13.03 9.75
N PHE A 160 -3.37 -12.90 9.24
CA PHE A 160 -2.55 -11.68 9.27
C PHE A 160 -2.41 -10.98 10.64
N GLY A 161 -2.36 -11.74 11.75
CA GLY A 161 -2.25 -11.19 13.10
C GLY A 161 -3.57 -10.69 13.72
N GLY A 162 -4.66 -10.70 12.95
CA GLY A 162 -6.01 -10.39 13.40
C GLY A 162 -7.03 -10.59 12.26
N GLY A 163 -8.16 -11.24 12.57
CA GLY A 163 -9.14 -11.63 11.56
C GLY A 163 -10.55 -11.18 11.93
N PHE A 164 -11.32 -10.78 10.91
CA PHE A 164 -12.77 -10.76 11.03
C PHE A 164 -13.27 -12.20 10.98
N ILE A 165 -14.17 -12.55 11.90
CA ILE A 165 -14.72 -13.89 12.04
C ILE A 165 -16.25 -13.87 12.05
N TRP A 166 -16.85 -12.68 11.96
CA TRP A 166 -18.30 -12.50 11.98
C TRP A 166 -18.77 -11.37 11.07
N ASP A 167 -19.73 -11.70 10.23
CA ASP A 167 -20.45 -10.77 9.34
C ASP A 167 -21.86 -11.33 9.07
N SER A 168 -22.87 -10.54 9.43
CA SER A 168 -24.27 -10.96 9.56
C SER A 168 -25.12 -10.56 8.37
N TYR A 169 -26.01 -11.44 7.91
CA TYR A 169 -27.01 -11.12 6.86
C TYR A 169 -28.21 -10.30 7.35
N GLU A 170 -28.31 -10.07 8.66
CA GLU A 170 -29.39 -9.29 9.27
C GLU A 170 -28.90 -8.46 10.47
N ASP A 171 -29.64 -7.41 10.80
CA ASP A 171 -29.43 -6.65 12.03
C ASP A 171 -29.61 -7.58 13.24
N GLN A 172 -28.65 -7.60 14.16
CA GLN A 172 -28.72 -8.44 15.35
C GLN A 172 -27.96 -7.84 16.53
N GLU A 173 -28.31 -8.33 17.71
CA GLU A 173 -27.57 -8.04 18.95
C GLU A 173 -26.71 -9.24 19.32
N LEU A 174 -25.41 -9.01 19.51
CA LEU A 174 -24.49 -10.04 19.97
C LEU A 174 -23.86 -9.67 21.31
N PRO A 175 -23.90 -10.57 22.31
CA PRO A 175 -23.17 -10.38 23.53
C PRO A 175 -21.66 -10.52 23.29
N ILE A 176 -20.90 -9.67 23.96
CA ILE A 176 -19.45 -9.76 24.09
C ILE A 176 -19.08 -9.84 25.57
N ILE A 177 -18.20 -10.77 25.89
CA ILE A 177 -17.75 -11.03 27.25
C ILE A 177 -16.26 -10.71 27.32
N GLY A 178 -15.86 -9.86 28.25
CA GLY A 178 -14.46 -9.49 28.37
C GLY A 178 -14.18 -8.41 29.40
N TYR A 179 -13.04 -7.76 29.25
CA TYR A 179 -12.61 -6.66 30.11
C TYR A 179 -12.62 -5.38 29.29
N PHE A 180 -13.29 -4.35 29.81
CA PHE A 180 -13.54 -3.12 29.08
C PHE A 180 -12.92 -1.90 29.76
N GLY A 181 -12.69 -0.82 29.00
CA GLY A 181 -12.21 0.46 29.56
C GLY A 181 -10.81 0.34 30.17
N ASP A 182 -10.70 0.49 31.50
CA ASP A 182 -9.44 0.36 32.25
C ASP A 182 -9.27 -1.01 32.94
N ASP A 183 -10.28 -1.87 32.85
CA ASP A 183 -10.26 -3.20 33.42
C ASP A 183 -9.34 -4.13 32.63
N PHE A 184 -8.54 -4.89 33.38
CA PHE A 184 -7.55 -5.81 32.84
C PHE A 184 -7.52 -7.06 33.72
N PRO A 185 -7.48 -8.28 33.13
CA PRO A 185 -7.40 -9.52 33.90
C PRO A 185 -6.18 -9.51 34.84
N ARG A 186 -6.32 -10.10 36.04
CA ARG A 186 -5.27 -10.11 37.07
C ARG A 186 -4.33 -11.30 36.89
N SER A 187 -4.89 -12.46 36.52
CA SER A 187 -4.16 -13.71 36.32
C SER A 187 -3.95 -14.02 34.84
N GLY A 188 -4.85 -13.55 33.97
CA GLY A 188 -4.82 -13.83 32.53
C GLY A 188 -3.94 -12.89 31.71
N LYS A 189 -3.44 -13.37 30.57
CA LYS A 189 -2.74 -12.58 29.56
C LYS A 189 -3.68 -12.27 28.40
N VAL A 190 -3.80 -11.01 28.01
CA VAL A 190 -4.69 -10.59 26.92
C VAL A 190 -4.05 -10.92 25.57
N VAL A 191 -4.62 -11.90 24.86
CA VAL A 191 -4.14 -12.35 23.55
C VAL A 191 -4.61 -11.43 22.44
N ALA A 192 -5.88 -11.03 22.47
CA ALA A 192 -6.48 -10.20 21.42
C ALA A 192 -7.58 -9.28 21.94
N THR A 193 -7.77 -8.18 21.22
CA THR A 193 -8.80 -7.19 21.47
C THR A 193 -9.81 -7.16 20.33
N GLY A 194 -10.94 -6.50 20.52
CA GLY A 194 -11.97 -6.36 19.46
C GLY A 194 -11.44 -5.63 18.23
N LYS A 195 -11.91 -6.04 17.05
CA LYS A 195 -11.65 -5.39 15.75
C LYS A 195 -12.97 -5.10 15.05
N SER A 196 -13.09 -3.92 14.46
CA SER A 196 -14.27 -3.49 13.70
C SER A 196 -13.86 -2.52 12.60
N TYR A 197 -14.24 -2.81 11.35
CA TYR A 197 -13.75 -2.07 10.18
C TYR A 197 -12.22 -1.87 10.27
N VAL A 198 -11.71 -0.67 10.01
CA VAL A 198 -10.29 -0.31 10.12
C VAL A 198 -9.78 -0.11 11.56
N THR A 199 -10.62 -0.27 12.60
CA THR A 199 -10.29 0.07 13.99
C THR A 199 -9.90 -1.13 14.85
N VAL A 200 -8.87 -0.93 15.70
CA VAL A 200 -8.49 -1.84 16.77
C VAL A 200 -9.04 -1.30 18.09
N ASN A 201 -9.98 -2.00 18.69
CA ASN A 201 -10.65 -1.62 19.95
C ASN A 201 -9.84 -2.12 21.15
N GLU A 202 -8.70 -1.48 21.44
CA GLU A 202 -7.75 -1.89 22.49
C GLU A 202 -8.36 -1.97 23.90
N ASN A 203 -9.45 -1.23 24.10
CA ASN A 203 -10.24 -1.22 25.32
C ASN A 203 -11.27 -2.36 25.41
N HIS A 204 -11.39 -3.23 24.39
CA HIS A 204 -12.27 -4.39 24.39
C HIS A 204 -11.38 -5.65 24.42
N ARG A 205 -10.99 -6.13 25.61
CA ARG A 205 -10.13 -7.32 25.75
C ARG A 205 -11.00 -8.57 25.78
N LEU A 206 -11.16 -9.19 24.62
CA LEU A 206 -12.12 -10.26 24.37
C LEU A 206 -11.50 -11.66 24.33
N MET A 207 -10.16 -11.76 24.30
CA MET A 207 -9.46 -13.03 24.27
C MET A 207 -8.34 -13.07 25.30
N VAL A 208 -8.42 -14.03 26.22
CA VAL A 208 -7.50 -14.13 27.37
C VAL A 208 -6.98 -15.55 27.51
N GLU A 209 -5.68 -15.67 27.74
CA GLU A 209 -5.00 -16.92 28.05
C GLU A 209 -4.65 -17.02 29.54
N TYR A 210 -4.92 -18.18 30.14
CA TYR A 210 -4.51 -18.51 31.51
C TYR A 210 -3.61 -19.74 31.48
N GLN A 211 -2.56 -19.75 32.31
CA GLN A 211 -1.60 -20.85 32.38
C GLN A 211 -1.18 -21.14 33.83
N GLU A 212 -1.32 -22.41 34.24
CA GLU A 212 -0.90 -22.94 35.54
C GLU A 212 -0.16 -24.26 35.28
N GLY A 213 1.16 -24.28 35.48
CA GLY A 213 2.01 -25.40 35.05
C GLY A 213 1.91 -25.66 33.55
N GLN A 214 1.56 -26.90 33.18
CA GLN A 214 1.27 -27.28 31.79
C GLN A 214 -0.20 -27.06 31.42
N GLY A 215 -1.07 -26.75 32.38
CA GLY A 215 -2.48 -26.46 32.13
C GLY A 215 -2.65 -25.16 31.36
N LYS A 216 -3.54 -25.12 30.37
CA LYS A 216 -3.81 -23.91 29.58
C LYS A 216 -5.30 -23.72 29.35
N ILE A 217 -5.76 -22.48 29.51
CA ILE A 217 -7.10 -22.04 29.09
C ILE A 217 -6.93 -20.96 28.04
N LEU A 218 -7.62 -21.11 26.91
CA LEU A 218 -7.81 -20.04 25.94
C LEU A 218 -9.29 -19.66 25.92
N SER A 219 -9.58 -18.46 26.38
CA SER A 219 -10.94 -17.93 26.51
C SER A 219 -11.20 -16.87 25.45
N VAL A 220 -12.27 -17.01 24.67
CA VAL A 220 -12.72 -16.10 23.62
C VAL A 220 -14.17 -15.72 23.91
N GLY A 221 -14.43 -14.48 24.31
CA GLY A 221 -15.75 -14.07 24.77
C GLY A 221 -16.69 -13.52 23.71
N ALA A 222 -16.41 -13.69 22.41
CA ALA A 222 -17.23 -13.09 21.35
C ALA A 222 -17.15 -13.84 20.00
N PHE A 223 -18.21 -13.68 19.21
CA PHE A 223 -18.28 -13.91 17.75
C PHE A 223 -18.11 -15.36 17.25
N ILE A 224 -18.32 -16.36 18.09
CA ILE A 224 -18.24 -17.77 17.69
C ILE A 224 -19.67 -18.31 17.57
N TYR A 225 -20.23 -18.43 16.38
CA TYR A 225 -21.51 -19.11 16.16
C TYR A 225 -21.45 -19.91 14.86
N PHE A 226 -21.87 -21.18 14.91
CA PHE A 226 -21.79 -22.13 13.81
C PHE A 226 -23.15 -22.40 13.15
N SER A 227 -24.26 -22.30 13.89
CA SER A 227 -25.62 -22.52 13.39
C SER A 227 -26.24 -21.30 12.72
N LYS A 228 -25.68 -20.11 12.96
CA LYS A 228 -26.09 -18.85 12.34
C LYS A 228 -25.38 -18.63 11.01
N ASP A 229 -26.06 -17.99 10.06
CA ASP A 229 -25.46 -17.58 8.80
C ASP A 229 -24.39 -16.51 9.02
N ASN A 230 -23.23 -16.69 8.37
CA ASN A 230 -22.06 -15.85 8.54
C ASN A 230 -21.29 -15.77 7.22
N ARG A 231 -21.17 -14.56 6.64
CA ARG A 231 -20.39 -14.35 5.40
C ARG A 231 -18.91 -14.71 5.57
N LEU A 232 -18.40 -14.76 6.82
CA LEU A 232 -17.03 -15.06 7.18
C LEU A 232 -16.85 -16.46 7.81
N LYS A 233 -17.70 -17.42 7.46
CA LYS A 233 -17.64 -18.80 7.98
C LYS A 233 -16.26 -19.45 7.84
N LEU A 234 -15.60 -19.29 6.68
CA LEU A 234 -14.25 -19.83 6.47
C LEU A 234 -13.21 -19.23 7.44
N HIS A 235 -13.35 -17.95 7.79
CA HIS A 235 -12.44 -17.27 8.72
C HIS A 235 -12.68 -17.74 10.15
N LEU A 236 -13.95 -17.88 10.54
CA LEU A 236 -14.32 -18.45 11.83
C LEU A 236 -13.72 -19.86 11.99
N GLU A 237 -13.98 -20.76 11.05
CA GLU A 237 -13.46 -22.13 11.09
C GLU A 237 -11.93 -22.15 11.15
N LYS A 238 -11.26 -21.29 10.38
CA LYS A 238 -9.80 -21.18 10.41
C LYS A 238 -9.28 -20.70 11.77
N PHE A 239 -9.95 -19.72 12.38
CA PHE A 239 -9.61 -19.21 13.71
C PHE A 239 -9.77 -20.29 14.80
N ILE A 240 -10.86 -21.07 14.75
CA ILE A 240 -11.09 -22.17 15.69
C ILE A 240 -10.07 -23.29 15.48
N GLU A 241 -9.77 -23.68 14.23
CA GLU A 241 -8.71 -24.66 13.93
C GLU A 241 -7.38 -24.25 14.55
N ASN A 242 -6.94 -23.01 14.32
CA ASN A 242 -5.70 -22.50 14.87
C ASN A 242 -5.71 -22.45 16.40
N SER A 243 -6.85 -22.09 17.02
CA SER A 243 -7.02 -22.01 18.48
C SER A 243 -6.87 -23.37 19.15
N LEU A 244 -7.53 -24.40 18.63
CA LEU A 244 -7.44 -25.76 19.15
C LEU A 244 -6.04 -26.36 18.96
N LEU A 245 -5.42 -26.15 17.78
CA LEU A 245 -4.05 -26.61 17.54
C LEU A 245 -3.04 -25.94 18.47
N TYR A 246 -3.17 -24.62 18.68
CA TYR A 246 -2.30 -23.86 19.58
C TYR A 246 -2.38 -24.38 21.02
N LEU A 247 -3.58 -24.68 21.52
CA LEU A 247 -3.79 -25.23 22.87
C LEU A 247 -3.02 -26.54 23.09
N VAL A 248 -3.05 -27.45 22.12
CA VAL A 248 -2.36 -28.76 22.21
C VAL A 248 -0.88 -28.69 21.81
N GLY A 249 -0.32 -27.49 21.65
CA GLY A 249 1.09 -27.29 21.29
C GLY A 249 1.42 -27.65 19.83
N LYS A 250 0.41 -27.83 18.98
CA LYS A 250 0.59 -27.99 17.53
C LYS A 250 0.57 -26.59 16.88
N ASN A 251 1.34 -26.42 15.80
CA ASN A 251 1.34 -25.18 15.01
C ASN A 251 1.81 -23.89 15.75
N VAL A 252 2.63 -24.00 16.79
CA VAL A 252 3.13 -22.88 17.64
C VAL A 252 4.31 -22.12 17.00
N LYS A 253 4.35 -21.99 15.68
CA LYS A 253 5.42 -21.22 15.00
C LYS A 253 5.01 -19.76 14.83
N GLY A 254 5.83 -18.84 15.30
CA GLY A 254 5.61 -17.39 15.20
C GLY A 254 5.73 -16.69 16.56
N PRO A 255 5.70 -15.34 16.58
CA PRO A 255 5.73 -14.60 17.82
C PRO A 255 4.44 -14.85 18.63
N ILE A 256 4.59 -14.93 19.96
CA ILE A 256 3.49 -14.93 20.92
C ILE A 256 3.60 -13.63 21.69
N THR A 257 2.68 -12.71 21.43
CA THR A 257 2.64 -11.40 22.08
C THR A 257 1.29 -11.17 22.74
N TYR A 258 1.29 -10.37 23.78
CA TYR A 258 0.10 -10.06 24.56
C TYR A 258 -0.01 -8.54 24.70
N TRP A 259 -1.25 -8.07 24.73
CA TRP A 259 -1.55 -6.72 25.17
C TRP A 259 -1.17 -6.58 26.65
N GLN A 260 -0.70 -5.40 27.05
CA GLN A 260 -0.24 -5.14 28.41
C GLN A 260 -0.94 -3.92 28.99
N LYS A 261 -1.10 -3.90 30.32
CA LYS A 261 -1.52 -2.71 31.05
C LYS A 261 -0.30 -1.82 31.29
N CYS A 262 -0.35 -0.59 30.79
CA CYS A 262 0.74 0.39 30.87
C CYS A 262 0.27 1.67 31.58
N ASN A 263 1.23 2.45 32.09
CA ASN A 263 0.94 3.76 32.70
C ASN A 263 1.04 4.90 31.68
N ASN A 264 1.62 4.62 30.50
CA ASN A 264 1.86 5.55 29.41
C ASN A 264 2.70 6.74 29.87
N LYS A 265 3.82 6.45 30.54
CA LYS A 265 4.75 7.48 31.02
C LYS A 265 6.17 7.21 30.55
N PRO A 266 6.93 8.26 30.18
CA PRO A 266 8.37 8.15 29.95
C PRO A 266 9.13 7.82 31.24
N ARG A 267 10.14 6.95 31.13
CA ARG A 267 11.02 6.55 32.23
C ARG A 267 12.47 6.70 31.80
N GLU A 268 13.27 7.35 32.63
CA GLU A 268 14.70 7.44 32.40
C GLU A 268 15.37 6.07 32.64
N PHE A 269 16.39 5.74 31.84
CA PHE A 269 17.24 4.58 32.08
C PHE A 269 18.71 4.89 31.78
N ASN A 270 19.61 4.19 32.46
CA ASN A 270 21.04 4.33 32.25
C ASN A 270 21.47 3.69 30.93
N ILE A 271 22.17 4.44 30.10
CA ILE A 271 22.75 3.96 28.85
C ILE A 271 24.18 4.47 28.69
N SER A 272 25.06 3.59 28.22
CA SER A 272 26.43 3.93 27.85
C SER A 272 26.90 2.91 26.82
N THR A 273 27.23 3.35 25.62
CA THR A 273 27.74 2.50 24.55
C THR A 273 29.16 2.91 24.14
N LYS A 274 29.66 2.35 23.04
CA LYS A 274 30.96 2.72 22.49
C LYS A 274 30.84 4.02 21.71
N SER A 275 31.83 4.90 21.90
CA SER A 275 31.93 6.19 21.21
C SER A 275 31.88 6.05 19.69
N LEU A 276 31.36 7.10 19.05
CA LEU A 276 31.32 7.21 17.61
C LEU A 276 32.73 7.39 17.04
N LYS A 277 33.04 6.71 15.94
CA LYS A 277 34.21 7.04 15.13
C LYS A 277 33.87 8.25 14.27
N LYS A 278 34.58 9.37 14.45
CA LYS A 278 34.41 10.55 13.59
C LYS A 278 34.68 10.18 12.12
N SER A 279 33.87 10.72 11.22
CA SER A 279 34.09 10.58 9.77
C SER A 279 35.25 11.49 9.33
N ASP A 280 36.02 11.04 8.34
CA ASP A 280 37.03 11.87 7.69
C ASP A 280 36.40 12.79 6.61
N GLU A 281 35.11 12.62 6.27
CA GLU A 281 34.41 13.37 5.22
C GLU A 281 33.17 14.14 5.74
N ARG A 282 33.30 14.79 6.90
CA ARG A 282 32.17 15.49 7.58
C ARG A 282 31.60 16.67 6.81
N THR A 283 32.41 17.36 6.00
CA THR A 283 32.05 18.66 5.42
C THR A 283 31.21 18.57 4.13
N LEU A 284 30.86 17.36 3.66
CA LEU A 284 30.08 17.12 2.44
C LEU A 284 30.49 17.98 1.22
N LYS A 285 31.79 18.24 1.06
CA LYS A 285 32.31 19.00 -0.08
C LYS A 285 32.25 18.13 -1.34
N ASN A 286 31.96 18.75 -2.49
CA ASN A 286 31.92 18.10 -3.81
C ASN A 286 30.95 16.91 -3.88
N LEU A 287 29.73 17.07 -3.37
CA LEU A 287 28.70 16.04 -3.52
C LEU A 287 28.35 15.83 -5.01
N PRO A 288 28.16 14.57 -5.44
CA PRO A 288 27.52 14.32 -6.73
C PRO A 288 26.11 14.90 -6.70
N LYS A 289 25.56 15.29 -7.84
CA LYS A 289 24.19 15.80 -7.95
C LYS A 289 23.51 15.15 -9.14
N THR A 290 22.21 14.89 -9.04
CA THR A 290 21.41 14.63 -10.24
C THR A 290 21.23 15.92 -11.04
N GLU A 291 20.97 15.78 -12.35
CA GLU A 291 20.61 16.91 -13.22
C GLU A 291 19.29 17.59 -12.80
N LEU A 292 18.39 16.84 -12.15
CA LEU A 292 17.08 17.36 -11.72
C LEU A 292 17.22 18.29 -10.52
N VAL A 293 16.62 19.48 -10.65
CA VAL A 293 16.53 20.48 -9.58
C VAL A 293 15.30 21.38 -9.76
N PHE A 294 14.68 21.73 -8.64
CA PHE A 294 13.85 22.92 -8.50
C PHE A 294 14.51 23.91 -7.55
N GLU A 295 14.47 25.19 -7.89
CA GLU A 295 14.97 26.27 -7.05
C GLU A 295 13.88 27.30 -6.82
N LYS A 296 13.80 27.82 -5.59
CA LYS A 296 12.82 28.86 -5.23
C LYS A 296 13.42 29.77 -4.16
N ASP A 297 13.32 31.06 -4.39
CA ASP A 297 13.64 32.09 -3.40
C ASP A 297 12.39 32.38 -2.57
N ASN A 298 12.56 32.50 -1.25
CA ASN A 298 11.47 32.75 -0.31
C ASN A 298 10.29 31.77 -0.50
N PRO A 299 10.54 30.45 -0.33
CA PRO A 299 9.50 29.46 -0.50
C PRO A 299 8.31 29.72 0.43
N GLN A 300 7.14 29.28 -0.02
CA GLN A 300 5.95 29.26 0.83
C GLN A 300 6.04 28.06 1.80
N ASN A 301 5.07 27.91 2.68
CA ASN A 301 4.95 26.74 3.57
C ASN A 301 4.44 25.49 2.82
N ASN A 302 4.91 25.25 1.59
CA ASN A 302 4.55 24.09 0.78
C ASN A 302 5.16 22.81 1.36
N PHE A 303 4.47 21.70 1.16
CA PHE A 303 4.90 20.37 1.60
C PHE A 303 6.15 19.91 0.83
N PHE A 304 7.02 19.16 1.52
CA PHE A 304 8.03 18.32 0.89
C PHE A 304 8.07 16.95 1.57
N ASP A 305 8.43 15.92 0.80
CA ASP A 305 8.86 14.62 1.31
C ASP A 305 10.26 14.26 0.79
N LEU A 306 10.96 13.42 1.54
CA LEU A 306 12.16 12.69 1.12
C LEU A 306 12.06 11.26 1.65
N ALA A 307 12.15 10.27 0.76
CA ALA A 307 12.00 8.87 1.12
C ALA A 307 13.22 8.03 0.72
N GLY A 308 13.66 7.17 1.64
CA GLY A 308 14.40 5.95 1.31
C GLY A 308 13.47 4.74 1.36
N ARG A 309 14.03 3.53 1.34
CA ARG A 309 13.24 2.29 1.50
C ARG A 309 12.73 2.08 2.93
N ARG A 310 13.23 2.82 3.92
CA ARG A 310 12.87 2.66 5.34
C ARG A 310 12.38 3.94 5.99
N ALA A 311 13.02 5.06 5.67
CA ALA A 311 12.76 6.35 6.30
C ALA A 311 12.01 7.29 5.34
N LEU A 312 11.08 8.07 5.92
CA LEU A 312 10.32 9.12 5.25
C LEU A 312 10.44 10.40 6.09
N VAL A 313 11.02 11.43 5.50
CA VAL A 313 11.19 12.76 6.11
C VAL A 313 10.18 13.70 5.46
N MET A 314 9.39 14.42 6.26
CA MET A 314 8.37 15.34 5.75
C MET A 314 8.38 16.66 6.50
N GLY A 315 8.02 17.73 5.80
CA GLY A 315 7.80 19.02 6.41
C GLY A 315 7.48 20.10 5.38
N LYS A 316 7.92 21.33 5.67
CA LYS A 316 7.67 22.50 4.82
C LYS A 316 8.94 23.03 4.18
N GLU A 317 8.86 23.59 2.98
CA GLU A 317 10.03 24.19 2.29
C GLU A 317 10.75 25.25 3.15
N SER A 318 10.03 25.99 3.98
CA SER A 318 10.53 27.13 4.78
C SER A 318 11.46 26.79 5.95
N GLY A 319 11.39 25.60 6.53
CA GLY A 319 12.24 25.24 7.66
C GLY A 319 11.73 24.06 8.50
N GLY A 320 12.64 23.49 9.30
CA GLY A 320 12.34 22.37 10.20
C GLY A 320 12.01 21.04 9.49
N ILE A 321 11.67 20.04 10.30
CA ILE A 321 11.05 18.77 9.88
C ILE A 321 9.82 18.57 10.75
N ASP A 322 8.65 18.47 10.11
CA ASP A 322 7.40 18.26 10.84
C ASP A 322 7.38 16.85 11.41
N GLU A 323 7.74 15.85 10.59
CA GLU A 323 7.74 14.44 11.00
C GLU A 323 8.85 13.64 10.31
N LEU A 324 9.45 12.70 11.05
CA LEU A 324 10.30 11.65 10.48
C LEU A 324 9.77 10.29 10.89
N TRP A 325 9.42 9.51 9.88
CA TRP A 325 8.96 8.14 10.00
C TRP A 325 10.06 7.18 9.64
N VAL A 326 10.16 6.10 10.42
CA VAL A 326 10.80 4.87 9.96
C VAL A 326 9.76 3.78 10.09
N HIS A 327 9.26 3.31 8.96
CA HIS A 327 8.09 2.43 8.96
C HIS A 327 8.35 1.20 9.88
N PRO A 328 7.46 0.89 10.83
CA PRO A 328 6.07 1.34 10.88
C PRO A 328 5.76 2.45 11.91
N PHE A 329 6.71 3.27 12.34
CA PHE A 329 6.47 4.23 13.43
C PHE A 329 7.17 5.58 13.23
N ARG A 330 6.64 6.62 13.88
CA ARG A 330 7.23 7.96 13.89
C ARG A 330 8.37 8.02 14.90
N VAL A 331 9.57 8.31 14.40
CA VAL A 331 10.79 8.44 15.20
C VAL A 331 10.79 9.76 15.95
N LEU A 332 10.47 10.85 15.25
CA LEU A 332 10.35 12.18 15.84
C LEU A 332 9.33 13.06 15.11
N ARG A 333 8.94 14.15 15.77
CA ARG A 333 8.19 15.26 15.18
C ARG A 333 8.64 16.61 15.74
N ASN A 334 8.29 17.69 15.05
CA ASN A 334 8.63 19.07 15.39
C ASN A 334 10.14 19.27 15.60
N PHE A 335 10.96 18.82 14.66
CA PHE A 335 12.39 19.11 14.68
C PHE A 335 12.62 20.55 14.23
N GLN A 336 13.22 21.34 15.11
CA GLN A 336 13.47 22.76 14.90
C GLN A 336 14.92 23.08 15.23
N THR A 337 15.50 23.96 14.41
CA THR A 337 16.83 24.52 14.62
C THR A 337 16.73 26.03 14.66
N GLY A 338 17.47 26.66 15.57
CA GLY A 338 17.58 28.11 15.67
C GLY A 338 18.99 28.54 16.04
N VAL A 339 19.35 29.77 15.69
CA VAL A 339 20.63 30.39 16.03
C VAL A 339 20.44 31.17 17.34
N ILE A 340 21.38 31.02 18.27
CA ILE A 340 21.42 31.87 19.46
C ILE A 340 22.04 33.21 19.09
N VAL A 341 21.25 34.26 19.30
CA VAL A 341 21.65 35.66 19.11
C VAL A 341 21.52 36.35 20.45
N GLU A 342 22.66 36.76 21.01
CA GLU A 342 22.76 37.24 22.39
C GLU A 342 22.20 36.22 23.39
N ASN A 343 20.92 36.35 23.78
CA ASN A 343 20.19 35.48 24.69
C ASN A 343 18.84 35.00 24.14
N LYS A 344 18.57 35.17 22.85
CA LYS A 344 17.32 34.78 22.17
C LYS A 344 17.59 33.75 21.08
N VAL A 345 16.60 32.91 20.81
CA VAL A 345 16.62 32.00 19.66
C VAL A 345 16.00 32.72 18.46
N VAL A 346 16.73 32.80 17.36
CA VAL A 346 16.20 33.15 16.05
C VAL A 346 15.99 31.84 15.28
N TRP A 347 14.74 31.43 15.10
CA TRP A 347 14.43 30.16 14.46
C TRP A 347 14.65 30.23 12.96
N LEU A 348 15.19 29.15 12.37
CA LEU A 348 15.54 29.15 10.95
C LEU A 348 14.32 29.29 10.03
N ASN A 349 13.16 28.79 10.44
CA ASN A 349 11.90 28.92 9.69
C ASN A 349 11.36 30.36 9.62
N ASP A 350 11.91 31.28 10.43
CA ASP A 350 11.54 32.70 10.42
C ASP A 350 12.51 33.55 9.57
N LEU A 351 13.56 32.93 9.00
CA LEU A 351 14.59 33.62 8.22
C LEU A 351 14.32 33.56 6.70
N PRO A 352 14.79 34.57 5.92
CA PRO A 352 14.83 34.47 4.47
C PRO A 352 15.63 33.24 4.03
N VAL A 353 15.03 32.44 3.16
CA VAL A 353 15.58 31.14 2.75
C VAL A 353 15.44 30.95 1.24
N LYS A 354 16.48 30.37 0.64
CA LYS A 354 16.44 29.79 -0.71
C LYS A 354 16.40 28.26 -0.58
N VAL A 355 15.54 27.60 -1.36
CA VAL A 355 15.50 26.13 -1.44
C VAL A 355 16.06 25.60 -2.76
N GLU A 356 16.79 24.51 -2.69
CA GLU A 356 17.05 23.60 -3.81
C GLU A 356 16.44 22.23 -3.48
N ILE A 357 15.56 21.74 -4.34
CA ILE A 357 14.92 20.43 -4.22
C ILE A 357 15.48 19.52 -5.31
N ARG A 358 16.04 18.39 -4.88
CA ARG A 358 16.62 17.35 -5.74
C ARG A 358 16.03 15.98 -5.36
N PRO A 359 16.04 15.01 -6.27
CA PRO A 359 15.64 13.62 -5.99
C PRO A 359 16.22 13.07 -4.68
N GLU A 360 17.49 13.35 -4.39
CA GLU A 360 18.20 12.83 -3.22
C GLU A 360 18.15 13.73 -1.97
N SER A 361 17.76 15.01 -2.09
CA SER A 361 17.85 15.94 -0.95
C SER A 361 16.99 17.20 -1.06
N LEU A 362 16.70 17.77 0.10
CA LEU A 362 16.27 19.17 0.25
C LEU A 362 17.45 19.98 0.80
N THR A 363 17.82 21.05 0.13
CA THR A 363 18.79 22.04 0.63
C THR A 363 18.10 23.35 0.90
N ARG A 364 18.31 23.91 2.10
CA ARG A 364 17.87 25.26 2.48
C ARG A 364 19.10 26.13 2.75
N ILE A 365 19.09 27.35 2.25
CA ILE A 365 20.16 28.33 2.44
C ILE A 365 19.56 29.53 3.14
N TYR A 366 19.83 29.65 4.44
CA TYR A 366 19.32 30.70 5.29
C TYR A 366 20.28 31.89 5.30
N GLN A 367 19.72 33.09 5.20
CA GLN A 367 20.46 34.32 5.45
C GLN A 367 20.37 34.68 6.93
N THR A 368 21.48 34.58 7.65
CA THR A 368 21.60 34.98 9.06
C THR A 368 22.33 36.31 9.18
N GLU A 369 22.34 36.91 10.38
CA GLU A 369 23.12 38.12 10.65
C GLU A 369 24.65 37.88 10.61
N TYR A 370 25.10 36.63 10.81
CA TYR A 370 26.52 36.26 10.87
C TYR A 370 27.09 35.78 9.53
N GLY A 371 26.23 35.54 8.53
CA GLY A 371 26.58 34.94 7.25
C GLY A 371 25.50 33.97 6.75
N LYS A 372 25.90 33.01 5.92
CA LYS A 372 24.99 32.00 5.36
C LYS A 372 25.07 30.70 6.16
N LEU A 373 23.91 30.13 6.47
CA LEU A 373 23.78 28.79 7.04
C LEU A 373 23.08 27.90 6.02
N LYS A 374 23.74 26.82 5.62
CA LYS A 374 23.18 25.83 4.70
C LYS A 374 22.73 24.61 5.50
N GLU A 375 21.50 24.17 5.25
CA GLU A 375 20.93 22.93 5.76
C GLU A 375 20.70 21.96 4.59
N ILE A 376 21.16 20.73 4.70
CA ILE A 376 20.93 19.67 3.71
C ILE A 376 20.28 18.47 4.42
N ILE A 377 19.10 18.07 3.96
CA ILE A 377 18.34 16.95 4.52
C ILE A 377 18.30 15.84 3.49
N TYR A 378 18.66 14.63 3.89
CA TYR A 378 18.62 13.46 3.00
C TYR A 378 18.45 12.13 3.79
N PRO A 379 17.58 11.23 3.32
CA PRO A 379 17.42 9.90 3.92
C PRO A 379 18.52 8.96 3.45
N SER A 380 18.71 7.86 4.18
CA SER A 380 19.43 6.71 3.62
C SER A 380 18.54 5.91 2.69
N LEU A 381 19.06 5.50 1.52
CA LEU A 381 18.32 4.64 0.60
C LEU A 381 17.88 3.32 1.28
N LEU A 382 18.77 2.66 2.03
CA LEU A 382 18.52 1.31 2.55
C LEU A 382 18.45 1.22 4.07
N ARG A 383 19.04 2.18 4.79
CA ARG A 383 19.11 2.16 6.26
C ARG A 383 17.94 2.91 6.88
N ALA A 384 17.67 2.60 8.13
CA ALA A 384 16.49 3.02 8.85
C ALA A 384 16.67 4.42 9.48
N GLY A 385 17.02 5.42 8.67
CA GLY A 385 17.23 6.78 9.16
C GLY A 385 17.61 7.81 8.10
N ALA A 386 17.82 9.05 8.55
CA ALA A 386 18.19 10.20 7.73
C ALA A 386 19.28 11.05 8.40
N ILE A 387 19.88 11.94 7.62
CA ILE A 387 20.88 12.92 8.07
C ILE A 387 20.35 14.33 7.84
N VAL A 388 20.56 15.20 8.82
CA VAL A 388 20.45 16.66 8.71
C VAL A 388 21.85 17.24 8.84
N HIS A 389 22.34 17.87 7.80
CA HIS A 389 23.66 18.46 7.73
C HIS A 389 23.56 19.98 7.76
N TYR A 390 24.32 20.62 8.65
CA TYR A 390 24.49 22.07 8.69
C TYR A 390 25.92 22.44 8.31
N GLU A 391 26.06 23.43 7.44
CA GLU A 391 27.34 24.04 7.04
C GLU A 391 27.21 25.56 7.15
N ALA A 392 28.06 26.16 7.98
CA ALA A 392 28.05 27.60 8.20
C ALA A 392 29.22 28.27 7.46
N ASN A 393 28.90 29.26 6.64
CA ASN A 393 29.87 30.19 6.07
C ASN A 393 29.67 31.55 6.74
N ILE A 394 30.35 31.72 7.87
CA ILE A 394 30.10 32.74 8.89
C ILE A 394 31.40 33.37 9.36
N SER A 395 31.33 34.64 9.75
CA SER A 395 32.49 35.43 10.17
C SER A 395 32.91 35.22 11.64
N LYS A 396 32.05 34.61 12.46
CA LYS A 396 32.23 34.34 13.89
C LYS A 396 31.59 33.00 14.26
N PRO A 397 32.02 32.33 15.35
CA PRO A 397 31.33 31.15 15.87
C PRO A 397 29.83 31.40 16.10
N ILE A 398 28.98 30.43 15.78
CA ILE A 398 27.54 30.48 16.07
C ILE A 398 27.14 29.31 16.95
N LYS A 399 26.13 29.52 17.80
CA LYS A 399 25.51 28.44 18.57
C LYS A 399 24.16 28.08 17.96
N LEU A 400 23.97 26.80 17.68
CA LEU A 400 22.73 26.23 17.17
C LEU A 400 21.99 25.51 18.29
N MET A 401 20.76 25.93 18.56
CA MET A 401 19.82 25.18 19.37
C MET A 401 19.02 24.25 18.46
N VAL A 402 19.05 22.95 18.73
CA VAL A 402 18.24 21.94 18.05
C VAL A 402 17.28 21.32 19.06
N LYS A 403 15.98 21.28 18.77
CA LYS A 403 14.97 20.62 19.61
C LYS A 403 13.98 19.76 18.81
N PHE A 404 13.50 18.68 19.41
CA PHE A 404 12.51 17.75 18.83
C PHE A 404 11.88 16.86 19.90
N ARG A 405 10.72 16.24 19.58
CA ARG A 405 10.06 15.23 20.43
C ARG A 405 10.04 13.87 19.77
N SER A 406 10.17 12.83 20.59
CA SER A 406 9.95 11.44 20.21
C SER A 406 8.86 10.83 21.08
N GLU A 407 7.94 10.11 20.46
CA GLU A 407 6.83 9.44 21.14
C GLU A 407 6.63 7.99 20.67
N LEU A 408 7.50 7.51 19.79
CA LEU A 408 7.42 6.20 19.14
C LEU A 408 6.02 5.90 18.58
N ARG A 409 5.34 6.88 17.97
CA ARG A 409 3.96 6.72 17.48
C ARG A 409 3.93 5.58 16.46
N TRP A 410 3.49 4.40 16.90
CA TRP A 410 3.24 3.27 16.03
C TRP A 410 2.10 3.65 15.09
N MET A 411 2.17 3.26 13.82
CA MET A 411 1.19 3.71 12.84
C MET A 411 -0.25 3.33 13.27
N TRP A 412 -1.19 4.22 12.99
CA TRP A 412 -2.62 3.91 12.99
C TRP A 412 -2.88 2.58 12.23
N PRO A 413 -3.78 1.69 12.65
CA PRO A 413 -4.93 1.92 13.54
C PRO A 413 -4.72 1.71 15.05
N TYR A 414 -3.50 1.38 15.46
CA TYR A 414 -3.17 1.31 16.89
C TYR A 414 -3.31 2.68 17.56
N SER A 415 -3.64 2.73 18.85
CA SER A 415 -3.70 3.98 19.60
C SER A 415 -2.30 4.57 19.81
N GLU A 416 -2.22 5.86 20.12
CA GLU A 416 -0.94 6.54 20.41
C GLU A 416 -0.20 5.93 21.61
N ASN A 417 -0.90 5.18 22.46
CA ASN A 417 -0.37 4.52 23.64
C ASN A 417 -0.17 3.01 23.46
N ALA A 418 -0.34 2.47 22.25
CA ALA A 418 -0.29 1.03 22.00
C ALA A 418 1.05 0.38 22.38
N LEU A 419 2.17 1.13 22.31
CA LEU A 419 3.49 0.65 22.75
C LEU A 419 3.72 0.78 24.27
N GLY A 420 2.84 1.45 25.00
CA GLY A 420 2.91 1.62 26.45
C GLY A 420 3.95 2.65 26.93
N ASP A 421 4.59 2.37 28.06
CA ASP A 421 5.60 3.24 28.68
C ASP A 421 6.83 3.42 27.76
N LEU A 422 7.29 4.66 27.60
CA LEU A 422 8.53 4.98 26.89
C LEU A 422 9.73 4.92 27.83
N TYR A 423 10.89 4.57 27.31
CA TYR A 423 12.16 4.61 28.04
C TYR A 423 13.16 5.48 27.30
N TYR A 424 13.83 6.39 27.99
CA TYR A 424 14.82 7.28 27.40
C TYR A 424 16.10 7.41 28.23
N GLY A 425 17.21 7.71 27.57
CA GLY A 425 18.49 7.96 28.22
C GLY A 425 19.46 8.62 27.26
N TYR A 426 20.28 9.54 27.78
CA TYR A 426 21.33 10.19 27.00
C TYR A 426 22.64 9.41 27.14
N ASP A 427 23.22 8.97 26.02
CA ASP A 427 24.49 8.26 25.99
C ASP A 427 25.65 9.25 25.81
N GLU A 428 26.34 9.57 26.91
CA GLU A 428 27.46 10.51 26.93
C GLU A 428 28.64 10.09 26.06
N ARG A 429 28.81 8.80 25.76
CA ARG A 429 29.90 8.32 24.90
C ARG A 429 29.54 8.42 23.43
N LEU A 430 28.28 8.14 23.11
CA LEU A 430 27.77 8.20 21.74
C LEU A 430 27.32 9.60 21.32
N LYS A 431 27.08 10.50 22.30
CA LYS A 431 26.52 11.85 22.12
C LYS A 431 25.13 11.82 21.49
N ALA A 432 24.29 10.91 21.98
CA ALA A 432 22.98 10.63 21.40
C ALA A 432 21.92 10.32 22.46
N LEU A 433 20.69 10.75 22.18
CA LEU A 433 19.50 10.32 22.90
C LEU A 433 19.06 8.95 22.38
N HIS A 434 18.80 8.04 23.31
CA HIS A 434 18.13 6.77 23.06
C HIS A 434 16.68 6.87 23.53
N VAL A 435 15.73 6.42 22.71
CA VAL A 435 14.31 6.27 23.08
C VAL A 435 13.81 4.90 22.65
N ARG A 436 13.10 4.17 23.50
CA ARG A 436 12.60 2.82 23.19
C ARG A 436 11.28 2.50 23.87
N ASP A 437 10.59 1.48 23.38
CA ASP A 437 9.46 0.87 24.07
C ASP A 437 9.93 -0.07 25.20
N ALA A 438 8.97 -0.61 25.95
CA ALA A 438 9.25 -1.55 27.04
C ALA A 438 9.95 -2.83 26.57
N SER A 439 9.60 -3.38 25.39
CA SER A 439 10.25 -4.58 24.86
C SER A 439 11.66 -4.30 24.35
N GLY A 440 11.93 -3.06 23.93
CA GLY A 440 13.18 -2.63 23.34
C GLY A 440 13.32 -2.99 21.85
N ASP A 441 12.24 -3.46 21.22
CA ASP A 441 12.21 -3.72 19.78
C ASP A 441 12.09 -2.42 18.99
N PHE A 442 11.19 -1.52 19.43
CA PHE A 442 11.06 -0.19 18.87
C PHE A 442 12.10 0.70 19.52
N TYR A 443 13.05 1.15 18.72
CA TYR A 443 14.26 1.81 19.22
C TYR A 443 14.66 2.96 18.30
N CYS A 444 14.90 4.11 18.90
CA CYS A 444 15.38 5.32 18.25
C CYS A 444 16.73 5.75 18.83
N ILE A 445 17.60 6.26 17.95
CA ILE A 445 18.84 6.93 18.33
C ILE A 445 18.93 8.22 17.54
N ILE A 446 19.06 9.34 18.26
CA ILE A 446 19.10 10.67 17.68
C ILE A 446 20.26 11.42 18.32
N GLY A 447 21.21 11.88 17.50
CA GLY A 447 22.41 12.54 18.00
C GLY A 447 23.26 13.09 16.88
N ALA A 448 24.39 13.67 17.25
CA ALA A 448 25.26 14.39 16.33
C ALA A 448 26.69 13.85 16.31
N ASP A 449 27.46 14.27 15.30
CA ASP A 449 28.91 14.04 15.22
C ASP A 449 29.75 15.04 16.06
N LEU A 450 29.09 15.96 16.75
CA LEU A 450 29.66 16.91 17.70
C LEU A 450 29.12 16.66 19.12
N GLU A 451 29.95 16.99 20.11
CA GLU A 451 29.53 17.07 21.51
C GLU A 451 28.72 18.36 21.73
N PRO A 452 27.52 18.30 22.32
CA PRO A 452 26.76 19.50 22.64
C PRO A 452 27.32 20.21 23.88
N ASP A 453 27.33 21.54 23.88
CA ASP A 453 27.66 22.38 25.04
C ASP A 453 26.72 22.11 26.21
N GLN A 454 25.43 21.92 25.90
CA GLN A 454 24.37 21.61 26.83
C GLN A 454 23.36 20.69 26.15
N ASN A 455 22.77 19.78 26.92
CA ASN A 455 21.61 19.02 26.49
C ASN A 455 20.61 18.86 27.64
N ILE A 456 19.34 18.66 27.30
CA ILE A 456 18.29 18.32 28.25
C ILE A 456 17.32 17.34 27.60
N SER A 457 16.84 16.36 28.38
CA SER A 457 15.83 15.38 27.96
C SER A 457 14.81 15.17 29.07
N GLY A 458 13.55 14.90 28.72
CA GLY A 458 12.56 14.52 29.72
C GLY A 458 11.11 14.58 29.22
N GLN A 459 10.18 14.33 30.13
CA GLN A 459 8.74 14.45 29.88
C GLN A 459 8.34 15.93 29.94
N TYR A 460 8.55 16.66 28.84
CA TYR A 460 8.30 18.09 28.75
C TYR A 460 7.31 18.44 27.64
N GLY A 461 6.57 19.54 27.82
CA GLY A 461 5.67 20.12 26.83
C GLY A 461 6.41 20.96 25.79
N ASP A 462 7.36 21.77 26.24
CA ASP A 462 8.28 22.56 25.41
C ASP A 462 9.65 22.75 26.11
N ILE A 463 10.68 23.12 25.34
CA ILE A 463 12.01 23.53 25.79
C ILE A 463 12.34 24.84 25.08
N THR A 464 12.70 25.84 25.88
CA THR A 464 13.07 27.19 25.42
C THR A 464 14.47 27.57 25.93
N TRP A 465 15.07 28.59 25.33
CA TRP A 465 16.36 29.14 25.75
C TRP A 465 16.15 30.45 26.50
N ARG A 466 16.58 30.52 27.76
CA ARG A 466 16.53 31.74 28.59
C ARG A 466 17.72 31.80 29.53
N SER A 467 18.35 32.97 29.64
CA SER A 467 19.47 33.20 30.58
C SER A 467 20.60 32.17 30.44
N ASN A 468 21.03 31.89 29.20
CA ASN A 468 22.11 30.94 28.86
C ASN A 468 21.90 29.48 29.31
N LYS A 469 20.65 29.07 29.50
CA LYS A 469 20.29 27.68 29.81
C LYS A 469 18.95 27.29 29.19
N PHE A 470 18.71 25.98 29.12
CA PHE A 470 17.40 25.45 28.78
C PHE A 470 16.38 25.70 29.90
N THR A 471 15.13 25.92 29.52
CA THR A 471 13.98 26.01 30.41
C THR A 471 12.82 25.23 29.81
N GLU A 472 12.29 24.29 30.57
CA GLU A 472 11.25 23.36 30.17
C GLU A 472 9.86 23.72 30.72
N THR A 473 8.81 23.21 30.07
CA THR A 473 7.46 23.19 30.61
C THR A 473 7.03 21.74 30.89
N GLN A 474 6.25 21.52 31.94
CA GLN A 474 5.80 20.17 32.32
C GLN A 474 4.63 19.71 31.44
N THR A 475 4.51 18.39 31.24
CA THR A 475 3.40 17.75 30.52
C THR A 475 3.09 16.37 31.10
N ASP A 476 1.87 15.90 30.88
CA ASP A 476 1.43 14.54 31.20
C ASP A 476 1.47 13.58 29.99
N LEU A 477 1.75 14.11 28.79
CA LEU A 477 1.83 13.33 27.56
C LEU A 477 2.95 12.28 27.61
N ASN A 478 2.69 11.11 27.00
CA ASN A 478 3.67 10.03 26.83
C ASN A 478 4.67 10.36 25.72
N GLN A 479 5.57 11.30 25.97
CA GLN A 479 6.56 11.77 25.01
C GLN A 479 7.88 12.15 25.69
N VAL A 480 8.98 12.10 24.93
CA VAL A 480 10.30 12.54 25.36
C VAL A 480 10.66 13.76 24.52
N TYR A 481 10.87 14.91 25.18
CA TYR A 481 11.38 16.11 24.53
C TYR A 481 12.87 16.28 24.78
N HIS A 482 13.60 16.69 23.75
CA HIS A 482 15.04 16.81 23.78
C HIS A 482 15.50 18.10 23.12
N ALA A 483 16.51 18.73 23.72
CA ALA A 483 17.21 19.85 23.10
C ALA A 483 18.72 19.74 23.32
N CYS A 484 19.48 20.14 22.32
CA CYS A 484 20.94 20.28 22.36
C CYS A 484 21.35 21.67 21.89
N LEU A 485 22.45 22.16 22.46
CA LEU A 485 23.16 23.35 22.00
C LEU A 485 24.50 22.93 21.40
N TYR A 486 24.73 23.25 20.13
CA TYR A 486 25.99 22.96 19.43
C TYR A 486 26.68 24.26 19.03
N GLU A 487 28.02 24.30 19.10
CA GLU A 487 28.80 25.42 18.59
C GLU A 487 29.46 25.07 17.25
N LEU A 488 29.23 25.90 16.23
CA LEU A 488 29.91 25.82 14.94
C LEU A 488 31.05 26.85 14.92
N ASN A 489 32.27 26.36 14.77
CA ASN A 489 33.50 27.15 14.78
C ASN A 489 34.56 26.44 13.90
N SER A 490 35.78 26.99 13.86
CA SER A 490 36.88 26.41 13.08
C SER A 490 37.28 24.99 13.50
N GLU A 491 37.11 24.62 14.77
CA GLU A 491 37.45 23.27 15.28
C GLU A 491 36.42 22.22 14.84
N SER A 492 35.18 22.64 14.61
CA SER A 492 34.13 21.77 14.06
C SER A 492 34.06 21.78 12.54
N ASP A 493 35.01 22.43 11.86
CA ASP A 493 34.99 22.72 10.41
C ASP A 493 33.75 23.53 9.98
N ASN A 494 33.13 24.26 10.92
CA ASN A 494 31.85 24.93 10.77
C ASN A 494 30.69 24.01 10.30
N VAL A 495 30.75 22.72 10.63
CA VAL A 495 29.73 21.73 10.23
C VAL A 495 29.21 20.88 11.37
N LEU A 496 27.94 20.50 11.27
CA LEU A 496 27.24 19.60 12.18
C LEU A 496 26.42 18.58 11.39
N ASN A 497 26.67 17.30 11.62
CA ASN A 497 25.88 16.21 11.08
C ASN A 497 25.03 15.59 12.20
N ILE A 498 23.72 15.59 12.02
CA ILE A 498 22.76 14.96 12.92
C ILE A 498 22.20 13.73 12.24
N ALA A 499 22.28 12.57 12.89
CA ALA A 499 21.64 11.36 12.42
C ALA A 499 20.39 11.07 13.27
N ILE A 500 19.32 10.72 12.56
CA ILE A 500 18.03 10.35 13.15
C ILE A 500 17.74 8.92 12.67
N VAL A 501 17.77 7.96 13.59
CA VAL A 501 17.57 6.54 13.28
C VAL A 501 16.45 5.97 14.12
N GLY A 502 15.65 5.11 13.52
CA GLY A 502 14.63 4.30 14.18
C GLY A 502 14.64 2.88 13.64
N THR A 503 14.24 1.89 14.43
CA THR A 503 13.97 0.54 13.94
C THR A 503 13.04 -0.17 14.91
N ASN A 504 12.28 -1.14 14.40
CA ASN A 504 11.47 -2.06 15.18
C ASN A 504 12.14 -3.45 15.31
N GLU A 505 13.46 -3.49 15.10
CA GLU A 505 14.32 -4.68 15.16
C GLU A 505 15.38 -4.56 16.27
N GLY A 506 15.18 -3.64 17.22
CA GLY A 506 15.96 -3.51 18.44
C GLY A 506 17.24 -2.67 18.39
N LYS A 507 17.85 -2.52 19.58
CA LYS A 507 18.98 -1.62 19.86
C LYS A 507 20.18 -1.80 18.93
N GLU A 508 20.62 -3.03 18.68
CA GLU A 508 21.87 -3.27 17.94
C GLU A 508 21.73 -2.87 16.46
N ASN A 509 20.55 -3.07 15.87
CA ASN A 509 20.26 -2.59 14.52
C ASN A 509 20.22 -1.06 14.47
N ALA A 510 19.60 -0.42 15.47
CA ALA A 510 19.60 1.04 15.60
C ALA A 510 21.03 1.60 15.69
N LEU A 511 21.87 0.99 16.53
CA LEU A 511 23.28 1.40 16.70
C LEU A 511 24.10 1.21 15.42
N ASN A 512 23.88 0.13 14.68
CA ASN A 512 24.58 -0.13 13.42
C ASN A 512 24.24 0.95 12.38
N ASP A 513 22.96 1.25 12.20
CA ASP A 513 22.52 2.28 11.27
C ASP A 513 23.00 3.67 11.70
N TYR A 514 22.86 4.03 12.98
CA TYR A 514 23.30 5.32 13.51
C TYR A 514 24.80 5.55 13.30
N ARG A 515 25.63 4.56 13.67
CA ARG A 515 27.09 4.65 13.46
C ARG A 515 27.43 4.74 11.99
N TYR A 516 26.77 3.98 11.12
CA TYR A 516 27.06 4.02 9.70
C TYR A 516 26.74 5.39 9.10
N LEU A 517 25.59 5.97 9.44
CA LEU A 517 25.15 7.27 8.93
C LEU A 517 26.18 8.37 9.25
N LEU A 518 26.61 8.48 10.51
CA LEU A 518 27.58 9.52 10.91
C LEU A 518 29.04 9.19 10.55
N SER A 519 29.40 7.92 10.38
CA SER A 519 30.75 7.56 9.92
C SER A 519 30.92 7.75 8.40
N HIS A 520 29.83 7.71 7.62
CA HIS A 520 29.87 7.77 6.15
C HIS A 520 28.81 8.70 5.53
N PRO A 521 28.65 9.95 5.99
CA PRO A 521 27.55 10.82 5.58
C PRO A 521 27.56 11.12 4.07
N LYS A 522 28.74 11.33 3.47
CA LYS A 522 28.91 11.49 2.01
C LYS A 522 28.53 10.25 1.23
N LYS A 523 28.88 9.06 1.74
CA LYS A 523 28.53 7.79 1.10
C LYS A 523 27.02 7.57 1.09
N VAL A 524 26.33 7.90 2.18
CA VAL A 524 24.86 7.84 2.27
C VAL A 524 24.23 8.70 1.18
N TYR A 525 24.66 9.96 1.05
CA TYR A 525 24.18 10.87 0.00
C TYR A 525 24.48 10.30 -1.41
N SER A 526 25.73 9.94 -1.69
CA SER A 526 26.16 9.48 -3.02
C SER A 526 25.47 8.18 -3.47
N THR A 527 25.09 7.30 -2.53
CA THR A 527 24.33 6.09 -2.82
C THR A 527 22.94 6.43 -3.35
N LEU A 528 22.28 7.42 -2.76
CA LEU A 528 20.96 7.88 -3.18
C LEU A 528 21.01 8.60 -4.53
N THR A 529 22.00 9.47 -4.75
CA THR A 529 22.24 10.11 -6.06
C THR A 529 22.49 9.07 -7.16
N LYS A 530 23.35 8.07 -6.89
CA LYS A 530 23.64 7.01 -7.87
C LYS A 530 22.42 6.16 -8.18
N HIS A 531 21.55 5.91 -7.19
CA HIS A 531 20.30 5.20 -7.40
C HIS A 531 19.40 5.91 -8.39
N TYR A 532 19.17 7.22 -8.21
CA TYR A 532 18.34 8.00 -9.14
C TYR A 532 18.99 8.19 -10.51
N GLN A 533 20.31 8.34 -10.60
CA GLN A 533 21.01 8.33 -11.89
C GLN A 533 20.77 7.00 -12.62
N ASN A 534 20.98 5.88 -11.94
CA ASN A 534 20.75 4.55 -12.53
C ASN A 534 19.28 4.34 -12.93
N LEU A 535 18.32 4.87 -12.15
CA LEU A 535 16.91 4.84 -12.53
C LEU A 535 16.69 5.54 -13.88
N LEU A 536 17.19 6.77 -14.04
CA LEU A 536 17.03 7.53 -15.27
C LEU A 536 17.83 6.95 -16.46
N ASP A 537 18.97 6.30 -16.20
CA ASP A 537 19.80 5.68 -17.23
C ASP A 537 19.20 4.37 -17.77
N THR A 538 18.42 3.66 -16.95
CA THR A 538 17.96 2.28 -17.27
C THR A 538 16.48 2.15 -17.55
N LYS A 539 15.65 3.10 -17.10
CA LYS A 539 14.21 3.10 -17.35
C LYS A 539 13.88 3.96 -18.56
N LEU A 540 12.65 3.80 -19.07
CA LEU A 540 12.18 4.51 -20.26
C LEU A 540 12.31 6.03 -20.08
N THR A 541 13.02 6.69 -20.99
CA THR A 541 13.13 8.15 -21.02
C THR A 541 12.72 8.70 -22.37
N ILE A 542 12.15 9.90 -22.34
CA ILE A 542 11.67 10.63 -23.52
C ILE A 542 12.52 11.89 -23.65
N GLU A 543 13.08 12.08 -24.84
CA GLU A 543 13.70 13.32 -25.30
C GLU A 543 12.81 13.89 -26.42
N SER A 544 12.24 15.08 -26.20
CA SER A 544 11.43 15.81 -27.18
C SER A 544 11.80 17.30 -27.20
N PRO A 545 11.24 18.12 -28.11
CA PRO A 545 11.47 19.56 -28.13
C PRO A 545 10.88 20.27 -26.89
N GLY A 546 10.02 19.60 -26.12
CA GLY A 546 9.47 20.12 -24.87
C GLY A 546 10.42 19.89 -23.70
N GLU A 547 11.35 20.84 -23.45
CA GLU A 547 12.33 20.71 -22.35
C GLU A 547 11.66 20.51 -20.98
N GLU A 548 10.58 21.24 -20.71
CA GLU A 548 9.81 21.10 -19.47
C GLU A 548 9.15 19.72 -19.38
N PHE A 549 8.60 19.21 -20.48
CA PHE A 549 8.03 17.86 -20.55
C PHE A 549 9.10 16.82 -20.18
N ASN A 550 10.28 16.90 -20.79
CA ASN A 550 11.39 15.98 -20.53
C ASN A 550 11.84 16.03 -19.05
N LYS A 551 11.92 17.23 -18.46
CA LYS A 551 12.29 17.42 -17.05
C LYS A 551 11.25 16.78 -16.12
N LEU A 552 9.97 17.08 -16.35
CA LEU A 552 8.88 16.63 -15.47
C LEU A 552 8.59 15.13 -15.62
N TRP A 553 8.83 14.56 -16.81
CA TRP A 553 8.84 13.10 -17.03
C TRP A 553 9.83 12.40 -16.09
N LYS A 554 11.08 12.89 -16.06
CA LYS A 554 12.13 12.32 -15.19
C LYS A 554 11.75 12.46 -13.71
N TRP A 555 11.08 13.54 -13.33
CA TRP A 555 10.52 13.68 -11.98
C TRP A 555 9.40 12.68 -11.68
N ALA A 556 8.57 12.30 -12.65
CA ALA A 556 7.53 11.28 -12.44
C ALA A 556 8.13 9.88 -12.19
N LEU A 557 9.24 9.52 -12.85
CA LEU A 557 10.00 8.30 -12.52
C LEU A 557 10.55 8.34 -11.08
N VAL A 558 11.14 9.47 -10.68
CA VAL A 558 11.67 9.67 -9.33
C VAL A 558 10.57 9.62 -8.27
N GLY A 559 9.43 10.28 -8.53
CA GLY A 559 8.26 10.28 -7.65
C GLY A 559 7.70 8.88 -7.45
N THR A 560 7.51 8.14 -8.54
CA THR A 560 7.04 6.74 -8.51
C THR A 560 7.97 5.84 -7.69
N ASP A 561 9.29 5.92 -7.90
CA ASP A 561 10.25 5.05 -7.18
C ASP A 561 10.21 5.25 -5.66
N ARG A 562 9.88 6.45 -5.16
CA ARG A 562 9.87 6.77 -3.72
C ARG A 562 8.85 5.97 -2.92
N PHE A 563 7.79 5.50 -3.56
CA PHE A 563 6.73 4.75 -2.90
C PHE A 563 7.12 3.31 -2.54
N LEU A 564 8.26 2.79 -3.03
CA LEU A 564 8.73 1.47 -2.65
C LEU A 564 9.29 1.49 -1.21
N VAL A 565 8.53 0.93 -0.28
CA VAL A 565 8.81 0.94 1.17
C VAL A 565 8.98 -0.48 1.70
N LYS A 566 10.06 -0.70 2.41
CA LYS A 566 10.32 -1.89 3.22
C LYS A 566 9.82 -1.66 4.64
N THR A 567 9.02 -2.59 5.17
CA THR A 567 8.60 -2.68 6.57
C THR A 567 8.92 -4.09 7.09
N PRO A 568 10.02 -4.32 7.83
CA PRO A 568 10.21 -5.57 8.59
C PRO A 568 9.07 -5.61 9.63
N PRO A 569 8.09 -6.53 9.66
CA PRO A 569 7.99 -7.92 9.17
C PRO A 569 7.06 -8.14 7.95
N LEU A 570 6.47 -7.09 7.40
CA LEU A 570 5.50 -7.17 6.31
C LEU A 570 6.15 -7.46 4.96
N GLY A 571 7.29 -6.85 4.65
CA GLY A 571 7.98 -7.02 3.37
C GLY A 571 8.31 -5.68 2.72
N THR A 572 8.48 -5.69 1.39
CA THR A 572 8.75 -4.50 0.58
C THR A 572 7.69 -4.39 -0.50
N ALA A 573 6.98 -3.28 -0.55
CA ALA A 573 5.87 -3.05 -1.48
C ALA A 573 5.63 -1.53 -1.66
N LEU A 574 4.74 -1.17 -2.57
CA LEU A 574 4.34 0.22 -2.81
C LEU A 574 3.35 0.71 -1.76
N VAL A 575 3.62 1.87 -1.17
CA VAL A 575 2.61 2.63 -0.41
C VAL A 575 1.91 3.64 -1.31
N ALA A 576 0.70 4.07 -0.96
CA ALA A 576 -0.14 4.85 -1.87
C ALA A 576 0.24 6.33 -1.95
N GLY A 577 0.51 6.99 -0.82
CA GLY A 577 0.67 8.45 -0.76
C GLY A 577 1.42 8.95 0.46
N PHE A 578 1.98 10.17 0.38
CA PHE A 578 2.63 10.82 1.51
C PHE A 578 1.97 12.14 1.88
N SER A 579 1.84 12.37 3.19
CA SER A 579 1.44 13.62 3.84
C SER A 579 1.84 13.57 5.31
N THR A 580 1.84 14.70 6.02
CA THR A 580 1.98 14.70 7.48
C THR A 580 0.75 14.05 8.15
N THR A 581 0.78 13.82 9.46
CA THR A 581 -0.38 13.26 10.20
C THR A 581 -1.53 14.25 10.41
N GLU A 582 -1.63 15.26 9.55
CA GLU A 582 -2.69 16.26 9.58
C GLU A 582 -4.07 15.62 9.40
N ARG A 583 -5.12 16.38 9.73
CA ARG A 583 -6.49 15.87 9.62
C ARG A 583 -6.78 15.55 8.16
N GLY A 584 -7.44 14.41 7.94
CA GLY A 584 -7.92 14.01 6.62
C GLY A 584 -9.00 14.95 6.07
N TRP A 585 -9.66 14.50 5.01
CA TRP A 585 -10.58 15.30 4.22
C TRP A 585 -11.65 16.05 5.05
N ASP A 586 -11.80 17.36 4.78
CA ASP A 586 -12.64 18.31 5.52
C ASP A 586 -12.40 18.37 7.05
N GLY A 587 -11.24 17.90 7.53
CA GLY A 587 -10.95 17.83 8.95
C GLY A 587 -11.71 16.73 9.70
N GLY A 588 -12.41 15.84 8.97
CA GLY A 588 -13.27 14.80 9.50
C GLY A 588 -12.51 13.63 10.15
N HIS A 589 -11.25 13.41 9.76
CA HIS A 589 -10.40 12.42 10.42
C HIS A 589 -9.67 13.06 11.61
N LYS A 590 -9.69 12.38 12.77
CA LYS A 590 -8.81 12.74 13.88
C LYS A 590 -7.36 12.68 13.40
N ILE A 591 -6.48 13.54 13.95
CA ILE A 591 -5.03 13.38 13.82
C ILE A 591 -4.70 11.99 14.34
N ASN A 592 -4.49 11.03 13.44
CA ASN A 592 -4.56 9.61 13.78
C ASN A 592 -3.20 8.92 13.72
N GLY A 593 -2.09 9.59 13.41
CA GLY A 593 -0.77 8.94 13.39
C GLY A 593 -0.56 8.07 12.15
N ARG A 594 -0.99 8.58 10.99
CA ARG A 594 -0.78 8.01 9.66
C ARG A 594 -0.14 9.09 8.74
N PRO A 595 1.02 8.85 8.10
CA PRO A 595 1.67 9.83 7.23
C PRO A 595 0.98 9.85 5.85
N GLY A 596 -0.14 10.56 5.73
CA GLY A 596 -1.00 10.54 4.54
C GLY A 596 -1.52 9.14 4.27
N TYR A 597 -1.38 8.65 3.03
CA TYR A 597 -1.69 7.28 2.67
C TYR A 597 -0.44 6.39 2.58
N GLY A 598 0.47 6.54 3.54
CA GLY A 598 1.69 5.72 3.69
C GLY A 598 1.42 4.27 4.12
N TRP A 599 0.39 3.65 3.55
CA TRP A 599 -0.10 2.27 3.70
C TRP A 599 0.01 1.55 2.37
N TYR A 600 0.01 0.22 2.41
CA TYR A 600 -0.03 -0.60 1.20
C TYR A 600 -1.48 -0.74 0.75
N PHE A 601 -1.81 -0.24 -0.44
CA PHE A 601 -3.15 -0.37 -1.05
C PHE A 601 -3.08 -1.35 -2.20
N GLY A 602 -3.99 -2.34 -2.24
CA GLY A 602 -4.05 -3.35 -3.29
C GLY A 602 -4.27 -2.68 -4.65
N ARG A 603 -5.47 -2.12 -4.85
CA ARG A 603 -5.88 -1.49 -6.11
C ARG A 603 -4.96 -0.35 -6.57
N ASP A 604 -4.52 0.52 -5.66
CA ASP A 604 -3.66 1.67 -6.00
C ASP A 604 -2.29 1.20 -6.49
N SER A 605 -1.75 0.17 -5.84
CA SER A 605 -0.48 -0.43 -6.26
C SER A 605 -0.62 -1.14 -7.61
N GLU A 606 -1.78 -1.75 -7.89
CA GLU A 606 -2.04 -2.43 -9.15
C GLU A 606 -2.09 -1.44 -10.32
N TRP A 607 -2.85 -0.35 -10.17
CA TRP A 607 -2.88 0.74 -11.15
C TRP A 607 -1.51 1.37 -11.38
N SER A 608 -0.76 1.59 -10.31
CA SER A 608 0.60 2.15 -10.39
C SER A 608 1.56 1.17 -11.08
N CYS A 609 1.40 -0.13 -10.82
CA CYS A 609 2.27 -1.16 -11.38
C CYS A 609 2.15 -1.32 -12.90
N PHE A 610 1.02 -0.99 -13.53
CA PHE A 610 0.96 -0.96 -15.00
C PHE A 610 2.03 -0.04 -15.59
N ALA A 611 2.11 1.20 -15.09
CA ALA A 611 3.13 2.16 -15.52
C ALA A 611 4.56 1.71 -15.20
N ILE A 612 4.75 1.07 -14.04
CA ILE A 612 6.06 0.58 -13.58
C ILE A 612 6.56 -0.55 -14.47
N ASP A 613 5.67 -1.44 -14.88
CA ASP A 613 5.92 -2.48 -15.86
C ASP A 613 6.29 -1.84 -17.22
N ASP A 614 5.52 -0.86 -17.66
CA ASP A 614 5.70 -0.17 -18.96
C ASP A 614 7.05 0.54 -19.09
N TYR A 615 7.55 1.17 -18.02
CA TYR A 615 8.87 1.81 -18.06
C TYR A 615 10.04 0.83 -17.84
N GLY A 616 9.73 -0.46 -17.63
CA GLY A 616 10.69 -1.56 -17.57
C GLY A 616 11.22 -1.89 -16.18
N ASP A 617 10.43 -1.74 -15.12
CA ASP A 617 10.81 -2.17 -13.77
C ASP A 617 10.05 -3.41 -13.28
N PHE A 618 10.18 -4.47 -14.08
CA PHE A 618 9.61 -5.79 -13.84
C PHE A 618 9.93 -6.35 -12.45
N GLU A 619 11.13 -6.09 -11.91
CA GLU A 619 11.52 -6.55 -10.58
C GLU A 619 10.74 -5.87 -9.44
N LEU A 620 10.29 -4.63 -9.63
CA LEU A 620 9.42 -3.96 -8.67
C LEU A 620 8.01 -4.55 -8.74
N VAL A 621 7.46 -4.71 -9.95
CA VAL A 621 6.13 -5.30 -10.17
C VAL A 621 6.06 -6.72 -9.62
N LYS A 622 7.10 -7.53 -9.85
CA LYS A 622 7.20 -8.88 -9.28
C LYS A 622 7.14 -8.88 -7.75
N LYS A 623 7.88 -8.00 -7.09
CA LYS A 623 7.84 -7.85 -5.62
C LYS A 623 6.46 -7.43 -5.14
N GLN A 624 5.78 -6.55 -5.88
CA GLN A 624 4.42 -6.15 -5.56
C GLN A 624 3.45 -7.33 -5.69
N LEU A 625 3.52 -8.12 -6.77
CA LEU A 625 2.72 -9.33 -6.95
C LEU A 625 2.98 -10.36 -5.84
N GLU A 626 4.23 -10.58 -5.45
CA GLU A 626 4.59 -11.44 -4.31
C GLU A 626 3.98 -10.92 -2.99
N PHE A 627 3.93 -9.61 -2.80
CA PHE A 627 3.32 -8.99 -1.62
C PHE A 627 1.79 -9.16 -1.63
N LEU A 628 1.12 -8.92 -2.75
CA LEU A 628 -0.32 -9.17 -2.94
C LEU A 628 -0.66 -10.64 -2.64
N GLN A 629 0.14 -11.58 -3.16
CA GLN A 629 -0.01 -13.02 -2.93
C GLN A 629 0.20 -13.41 -1.46
N LYS A 630 1.20 -12.83 -0.78
CA LYS A 630 1.50 -13.08 0.63
C LYS A 630 0.33 -12.74 1.54
N PHE A 631 -0.45 -11.71 1.20
CA PHE A 631 -1.59 -11.22 1.96
C PHE A 631 -2.95 -11.52 1.31
N GLN A 632 -2.99 -12.42 0.32
CA GLN A 632 -4.24 -12.89 -0.28
C GLN A 632 -5.09 -13.62 0.78
N ASP A 633 -6.36 -13.25 0.85
CA ASP A 633 -7.31 -13.81 1.81
C ASP A 633 -7.51 -15.33 1.62
N ILE A 634 -8.00 -15.99 2.67
CA ILE A 634 -8.37 -17.40 2.60
C ILE A 634 -9.48 -17.69 1.58
N SER A 635 -10.31 -16.70 1.22
CA SER A 635 -11.28 -16.78 0.11
C SER A 635 -10.65 -16.70 -1.28
N GLY A 636 -9.49 -16.04 -1.43
CA GLY A 636 -8.89 -15.72 -2.73
C GLY A 636 -8.85 -14.23 -3.05
N LYS A 637 -9.56 -13.42 -2.25
CA LYS A 637 -9.61 -11.97 -2.38
C LYS A 637 -8.27 -11.28 -2.11
N ILE A 638 -7.98 -10.23 -2.87
CA ILE A 638 -6.84 -9.32 -2.64
C ILE A 638 -7.27 -8.21 -1.68
N PHE A 639 -6.35 -7.80 -0.79
CA PHE A 639 -6.63 -6.81 0.24
C PHE A 639 -6.95 -5.44 -0.34
N HIS A 640 -7.72 -4.65 0.42
CA HIS A 640 -7.90 -3.24 0.13
C HIS A 640 -6.69 -2.45 0.64
N GLU A 641 -6.46 -2.47 1.95
CA GLU A 641 -5.29 -1.82 2.56
C GLU A 641 -4.62 -2.69 3.64
N ILE A 642 -3.32 -2.44 3.80
CA ILE A 642 -2.48 -2.91 4.91
C ILE A 642 -1.76 -1.71 5.50
N SER A 643 -2.06 -1.40 6.75
CA SER A 643 -1.27 -0.45 7.54
C SER A 643 0.17 -0.95 7.68
N THR A 644 1.17 -0.06 7.74
CA THR A 644 2.55 -0.53 7.98
C THR A 644 2.70 -1.18 9.36
N SER A 645 1.78 -0.91 10.30
CA SER A 645 1.65 -1.65 11.57
C SER A 645 1.10 -3.07 11.44
N GLY A 646 0.65 -3.50 10.27
CA GLY A 646 0.30 -4.89 9.94
C GLY A 646 -1.19 -5.25 10.05
N VAL A 647 -2.09 -4.27 10.24
CA VAL A 647 -3.54 -4.50 10.18
C VAL A 647 -4.00 -4.50 8.73
N VAL A 648 -4.70 -5.57 8.34
CA VAL A 648 -5.21 -5.84 6.98
C VAL A 648 -6.74 -5.74 6.95
N HIS A 649 -7.30 -5.22 5.85
CA HIS A 649 -8.72 -5.29 5.52
C HIS A 649 -8.95 -5.47 4.01
N PHE A 650 -10.16 -5.89 3.63
CA PHE A 650 -10.47 -6.45 2.31
C PHE A 650 -11.74 -5.84 1.69
N ASP A 651 -12.09 -4.60 1.97
CA ASP A 651 -13.33 -3.93 1.50
C ASP A 651 -13.28 -3.40 0.05
N ALA A 652 -12.37 -3.91 -0.79
CA ALA A 652 -12.27 -3.58 -2.22
C ALA A 652 -12.85 -4.69 -3.11
N ALA A 653 -13.78 -4.36 -4.00
CA ALA A 653 -14.33 -5.29 -4.99
C ALA A 653 -13.50 -5.39 -6.27
N ASP A 654 -12.78 -4.31 -6.63
CA ASP A 654 -11.99 -4.17 -7.86
C ASP A 654 -10.52 -4.57 -7.73
N ALA A 655 -9.96 -4.69 -6.53
CA ALA A 655 -8.58 -5.13 -6.32
C ALA A 655 -8.32 -6.55 -6.86
N THR A 656 -9.28 -7.47 -6.68
CA THR A 656 -9.08 -8.86 -7.11
C THR A 656 -9.09 -9.04 -8.64
N PRO A 657 -10.00 -8.44 -9.44
CA PRO A 657 -9.85 -8.49 -10.90
C PRO A 657 -8.62 -7.71 -11.39
N LEU A 658 -8.26 -6.58 -10.77
CA LEU A 658 -7.05 -5.82 -11.13
C LEU A 658 -5.76 -6.64 -10.95
N TYR A 659 -5.65 -7.44 -9.88
CA TYR A 659 -4.54 -8.38 -9.70
C TYR A 659 -4.38 -9.34 -10.89
N ILE A 660 -5.48 -9.88 -11.44
CA ILE A 660 -5.45 -10.78 -12.59
C ILE A 660 -4.93 -10.05 -13.84
N ILE A 661 -5.44 -8.84 -14.07
CA ILE A 661 -5.01 -7.98 -15.19
C ILE A 661 -3.52 -7.67 -15.06
N LEU A 662 -3.04 -7.31 -13.86
CA LEU A 662 -1.63 -7.01 -13.61
C LEU A 662 -0.72 -8.23 -13.83
N VAL A 663 -1.14 -9.43 -13.42
CA VAL A 663 -0.35 -10.65 -13.67
C VAL A 663 -0.19 -10.90 -15.17
N ALA A 664 -1.23 -10.69 -15.97
CA ALA A 664 -1.13 -10.86 -17.42
C ALA A 664 -0.30 -9.75 -18.07
N HIS A 665 -0.46 -8.50 -17.62
CA HIS A 665 0.37 -7.38 -18.05
C HIS A 665 1.86 -7.66 -17.80
N TYR A 666 2.18 -8.06 -16.56
CA TYR A 666 3.52 -8.48 -16.16
C TYR A 666 4.06 -9.63 -17.00
N LEU A 667 3.24 -10.66 -17.29
CA LEU A 667 3.67 -11.79 -18.12
C LEU A 667 4.01 -11.34 -19.54
N LYS A 668 3.15 -10.51 -20.15
CA LYS A 668 3.34 -9.98 -21.52
C LYS A 668 4.60 -9.12 -21.59
N ALA A 669 4.83 -8.24 -20.60
CA ALA A 669 5.96 -7.33 -20.62
C ALA A 669 7.30 -7.96 -20.19
N SER A 670 7.31 -8.82 -19.15
CA SER A 670 8.53 -9.42 -18.60
C SER A 670 8.91 -10.76 -19.24
N GLY A 671 7.92 -11.53 -19.69
CA GLY A 671 8.09 -12.93 -20.12
C GLY A 671 8.35 -13.93 -18.98
N ASP A 672 8.20 -13.55 -17.70
CA ASP A 672 8.50 -14.40 -16.54
C ASP A 672 7.39 -15.46 -16.29
N ILE A 673 7.29 -16.40 -17.22
CA ILE A 673 6.33 -17.51 -17.17
C ILE A 673 6.55 -18.42 -15.95
N ASP A 674 7.79 -18.55 -15.48
CA ASP A 674 8.13 -19.38 -14.33
C ASP A 674 7.54 -18.81 -13.03
N PHE A 675 7.58 -17.49 -12.84
CA PHE A 675 6.89 -16.84 -11.74
C PHE A 675 5.38 -17.01 -11.83
N VAL A 676 4.78 -16.80 -13.00
CA VAL A 676 3.33 -16.93 -13.18
C VAL A 676 2.87 -18.38 -12.94
N LYS A 677 3.65 -19.37 -13.37
CA LYS A 677 3.40 -20.78 -13.10
C LYS A 677 3.41 -21.10 -11.61
N LYS A 678 4.34 -20.53 -10.83
CA LYS A 678 4.37 -20.66 -9.36
C LYS A 678 3.17 -19.95 -8.71
N SER A 679 2.77 -18.81 -9.28
CA SER A 679 1.64 -17.99 -8.84
C SER A 679 0.28 -18.60 -9.19
N TRP A 680 0.21 -19.64 -10.02
CA TRP A 680 -1.05 -20.20 -10.54
C TRP A 680 -2.09 -20.51 -9.46
N HIS A 681 -1.66 -21.04 -8.31
CA HIS A 681 -2.59 -21.36 -7.23
C HIS A 681 -3.26 -20.11 -6.64
N HIS A 682 -2.53 -18.98 -6.54
CA HIS A 682 -3.09 -17.69 -6.13
C HIS A 682 -4.03 -17.12 -7.20
N ILE A 683 -3.64 -17.20 -8.47
CA ILE A 683 -4.43 -16.74 -9.63
C ILE A 683 -5.75 -17.51 -9.70
N LYS A 684 -5.71 -18.84 -9.60
CA LYS A 684 -6.91 -19.68 -9.65
C LYS A 684 -7.86 -19.39 -8.49
N LYS A 685 -7.31 -19.17 -7.29
CA LYS A 685 -8.09 -18.82 -6.11
C LYS A 685 -8.76 -17.45 -6.23
N ALA A 686 -8.07 -16.46 -6.80
CA ALA A 686 -8.66 -15.16 -7.11
C ALA A 686 -9.78 -15.28 -8.15
N MET A 687 -9.59 -16.06 -9.23
CA MET A 687 -10.65 -16.33 -10.21
C MET A 687 -11.86 -17.03 -9.57
N ASP A 688 -11.63 -18.03 -8.71
CA ASP A 688 -12.72 -18.73 -8.02
C ASP A 688 -13.48 -17.81 -7.07
N PHE A 689 -12.78 -16.92 -6.38
CA PHE A 689 -13.40 -15.86 -5.59
C PHE A 689 -14.28 -14.98 -6.48
N LEU A 690 -13.77 -14.47 -7.61
CA LEU A 690 -14.53 -13.59 -8.51
C LEU A 690 -15.82 -14.24 -9.01
N TYR A 691 -15.77 -15.50 -9.47
CA TYR A 691 -16.98 -16.23 -9.85
C TYR A 691 -17.96 -16.41 -8.68
N SER A 692 -17.48 -16.56 -7.45
CA SER A 692 -18.35 -16.71 -6.28
C SER A 692 -19.08 -15.42 -5.88
N THR A 693 -18.71 -14.27 -6.46
CA THR A 693 -19.36 -12.98 -6.18
C THR A 693 -20.59 -12.71 -7.06
N ASP A 694 -20.81 -13.50 -8.11
CA ASP A 694 -22.03 -13.44 -8.94
C ASP A 694 -23.16 -14.15 -8.19
N THR A 695 -23.97 -13.40 -7.44
CA THR A 695 -25.02 -13.98 -6.59
C THR A 695 -26.38 -14.06 -7.26
N ASP A 696 -26.60 -13.27 -8.32
CA ASP A 696 -27.84 -13.27 -9.11
C ASP A 696 -27.76 -14.07 -10.43
N GLY A 697 -26.57 -14.55 -10.80
CA GLY A 697 -26.33 -15.44 -11.95
C GLY A 697 -26.28 -14.71 -13.30
N ASP A 698 -26.05 -13.40 -13.30
CA ASP A 698 -25.97 -12.57 -14.51
C ASP A 698 -24.56 -12.48 -15.14
N LEU A 699 -23.60 -13.23 -14.58
CA LEU A 699 -22.18 -13.30 -14.97
C LEU A 699 -21.37 -12.02 -14.65
N LEU A 700 -21.95 -11.04 -13.95
CA LEU A 700 -21.25 -9.87 -13.46
C LEU A 700 -20.75 -10.11 -12.04
N ILE A 701 -19.54 -9.62 -11.76
CA ILE A 701 -19.04 -9.57 -10.38
C ILE A 701 -19.68 -8.39 -9.64
N GLU A 702 -19.85 -8.55 -8.33
CA GLU A 702 -20.65 -7.65 -7.51
C GLU A 702 -19.81 -6.85 -6.49
N ASN A 703 -20.25 -5.63 -6.20
CA ASN A 703 -19.82 -4.87 -5.03
C ASN A 703 -20.49 -5.41 -3.76
N THR A 704 -21.78 -5.75 -3.86
CA THR A 704 -22.59 -6.23 -2.73
C THR A 704 -21.98 -7.52 -2.16
N ASN A 705 -21.95 -7.64 -0.84
CA ASN A 705 -21.28 -8.74 -0.11
C ASN A 705 -19.76 -8.84 -0.27
N VAL A 706 -19.14 -7.98 -1.07
CA VAL A 706 -17.69 -7.93 -1.28
C VAL A 706 -17.10 -6.69 -0.63
N GLY A 707 -17.57 -5.50 -1.01
CA GLY A 707 -16.93 -4.25 -0.65
C GLY A 707 -17.40 -3.11 -1.55
N HIS A 708 -16.51 -2.16 -1.80
CA HIS A 708 -16.75 -1.09 -2.75
C HIS A 708 -15.94 -1.27 -4.03
N GLY A 709 -16.54 -0.89 -5.16
CA GLY A 709 -15.78 -0.59 -6.38
C GLY A 709 -14.97 0.69 -6.21
N TRP A 710 -14.67 1.38 -7.30
CA TRP A 710 -13.86 2.60 -7.24
C TRP A 710 -14.48 3.73 -6.40
N VAL A 711 -15.80 3.89 -6.45
CA VAL A 711 -16.52 4.89 -5.62
C VAL A 711 -16.80 4.27 -4.26
N GLU A 712 -16.24 4.84 -3.20
CA GLU A 712 -16.24 4.22 -1.85
C GLU A 712 -17.41 4.68 -0.95
N GLY A 713 -18.21 5.64 -1.42
CA GLY A 713 -19.35 6.18 -0.68
C GLY A 713 -19.94 7.44 -1.32
N GLY A 714 -21.01 7.99 -0.74
CA GLY A 714 -21.71 9.22 -1.19
C GLY A 714 -22.90 8.98 -2.14
N LYS A 715 -23.27 9.97 -2.97
CA LYS A 715 -24.49 9.93 -3.81
C LYS A 715 -24.48 8.95 -4.99
N LEU A 716 -23.31 8.46 -5.42
CA LEU A 716 -23.10 7.48 -6.49
C LEU A 716 -22.97 6.06 -5.92
N TRP A 717 -22.97 5.93 -4.59
CA TRP A 717 -22.84 4.66 -3.89
C TRP A 717 -24.06 3.73 -4.10
N GLY A 718 -23.84 2.42 -3.98
CA GLY A 718 -24.92 1.44 -3.82
C GLY A 718 -25.25 0.59 -5.04
N ALA A 719 -24.51 0.70 -6.15
CA ALA A 719 -24.68 -0.19 -7.30
C ALA A 719 -24.27 -1.64 -6.96
N ASN A 720 -25.07 -2.62 -7.38
CA ASN A 720 -24.77 -4.06 -7.28
C ASN A 720 -23.52 -4.38 -8.08
N SER A 721 -23.49 -3.96 -9.34
CA SER A 721 -22.30 -3.97 -10.18
C SER A 721 -22.18 -2.62 -10.90
N THR A 722 -20.98 -2.05 -10.92
CA THR A 722 -20.71 -0.80 -11.66
C THR A 722 -20.21 -1.13 -13.06
N PHE A 723 -20.42 -0.23 -14.02
CA PHE A 723 -19.87 -0.37 -15.37
C PHE A 723 -18.35 -0.55 -15.35
N TYR A 724 -17.68 0.22 -14.48
CA TYR A 724 -16.25 0.08 -14.19
C TYR A 724 -15.87 -1.35 -13.78
N LEU A 725 -16.55 -1.90 -12.78
CA LEU A 725 -16.25 -3.22 -12.25
C LEU A 725 -16.53 -4.33 -13.27
N ALA A 726 -17.65 -4.24 -14.00
CA ALA A 726 -17.98 -5.17 -15.08
C ALA A 726 -16.94 -5.12 -16.22
N GLY A 727 -16.42 -3.93 -16.53
CA GLY A 727 -15.32 -3.75 -17.50
C GLY A 727 -14.01 -4.39 -17.05
N LEU A 728 -13.64 -4.21 -15.77
CA LEU A 728 -12.49 -4.91 -15.18
C LEU A 728 -12.67 -6.42 -15.23
N TRP A 729 -13.88 -6.92 -14.98
CA TRP A 729 -14.16 -8.35 -15.05
C TRP A 729 -13.99 -8.92 -16.45
N ALA A 730 -14.54 -8.25 -17.46
CA ALA A 730 -14.35 -8.64 -18.86
C ALA A 730 -12.86 -8.70 -19.22
N GLN A 731 -12.08 -7.71 -18.80
CA GLN A 731 -10.63 -7.69 -19.05
C GLN A 731 -9.90 -8.79 -18.27
N ALA A 732 -10.22 -8.98 -16.99
CA ALA A 732 -9.64 -10.04 -16.16
C ALA A 732 -9.92 -11.43 -16.73
N LEU A 733 -11.10 -11.68 -17.31
CA LEU A 733 -11.42 -12.93 -18.01
C LEU A 733 -10.55 -13.12 -19.28
N LYS A 734 -10.36 -12.07 -20.09
CA LYS A 734 -9.46 -12.14 -21.28
C LYS A 734 -8.02 -12.41 -20.86
N ASP A 735 -7.56 -11.76 -19.80
CA ASP A 735 -6.20 -11.91 -19.30
C ASP A 735 -5.98 -13.25 -18.57
N ALA A 736 -6.96 -13.74 -17.82
CA ALA A 736 -6.95 -15.09 -17.27
C ALA A 736 -6.95 -16.15 -18.38
N SER A 737 -7.68 -15.91 -19.48
CA SER A 737 -7.65 -16.78 -20.66
C SER A 737 -6.25 -16.86 -21.28
N TYR A 738 -5.58 -15.71 -21.45
CA TYR A 738 -4.20 -15.64 -21.92
C TYR A 738 -3.24 -16.38 -20.99
N ILE A 739 -3.28 -16.12 -19.68
CA ILE A 739 -2.46 -16.81 -18.68
C ILE A 739 -2.70 -18.33 -18.74
N ALA A 740 -3.95 -18.77 -18.79
CA ALA A 740 -4.31 -20.18 -18.86
C ALA A 740 -3.76 -20.84 -20.13
N SER A 741 -3.81 -20.17 -21.27
CA SER A 741 -3.23 -20.63 -22.54
C SER A 741 -1.71 -20.82 -22.43
N GLN A 742 -1.00 -19.80 -21.93
CA GLN A 742 0.46 -19.85 -21.73
C GLN A 742 0.87 -20.97 -20.75
N LEU A 743 -0.01 -21.34 -19.81
CA LEU A 743 0.20 -22.43 -18.86
C LEU A 743 -0.38 -23.78 -19.30
N GLN A 744 -0.82 -23.92 -20.57
CA GLN A 744 -1.39 -25.15 -21.13
C GLN A 744 -2.61 -25.65 -20.33
N LYS A 745 -3.59 -24.75 -20.15
CA LYS A 745 -4.86 -24.99 -19.44
C LYS A 745 -6.03 -24.64 -20.37
N GLU A 746 -6.09 -25.32 -21.50
CA GLU A 746 -6.94 -24.99 -22.65
C GLU A 746 -8.41 -24.89 -22.26
N LYS A 747 -8.93 -25.84 -21.47
CA LYS A 747 -10.33 -25.80 -21.01
C LYS A 747 -10.70 -24.56 -20.20
N LEU A 748 -9.78 -24.09 -19.35
CA LEU A 748 -9.99 -22.85 -18.58
C LEU A 748 -9.85 -21.64 -19.50
N SER A 749 -8.88 -21.67 -20.42
CA SER A 749 -8.67 -20.61 -21.41
C SER A 749 -9.92 -20.37 -22.27
N GLU A 750 -10.51 -21.44 -22.80
CA GLU A 750 -11.74 -21.42 -23.60
C GLU A 750 -12.93 -20.92 -22.79
N LYS A 751 -13.10 -21.40 -21.54
CA LYS A 751 -14.17 -20.94 -20.64
C LYS A 751 -14.05 -19.43 -20.39
N TYR A 752 -12.88 -18.97 -19.96
CA TYR A 752 -12.66 -17.56 -19.63
C TYR A 752 -12.87 -16.66 -20.84
N LEU A 753 -12.44 -17.09 -22.03
CA LEU A 753 -12.67 -16.33 -23.26
C LEU A 753 -14.16 -16.25 -23.64
N SER A 754 -14.89 -17.37 -23.48
CA SER A 754 -16.33 -17.43 -23.74
C SER A 754 -17.11 -16.51 -22.80
N ASP A 755 -16.77 -16.52 -21.51
CA ASP A 755 -17.39 -15.65 -20.51
C ASP A 755 -17.04 -14.19 -20.76
N ALA A 756 -15.78 -13.88 -21.13
CA ALA A 756 -15.40 -12.51 -21.48
C ALA A 756 -16.25 -11.97 -22.63
N ALA A 757 -16.48 -12.77 -23.67
CA ALA A 757 -17.31 -12.38 -24.80
C ALA A 757 -18.77 -12.13 -24.40
N GLN A 758 -19.29 -12.83 -23.39
CA GLN A 758 -20.63 -12.59 -22.83
C GLN A 758 -20.68 -11.26 -22.07
N VAL A 759 -19.72 -11.00 -21.17
CA VAL A 759 -19.66 -9.76 -20.39
C VAL A 759 -19.47 -8.54 -21.32
N VAL A 760 -18.62 -8.64 -22.35
CA VAL A 760 -18.44 -7.57 -23.35
C VAL A 760 -19.73 -7.23 -24.09
N ARG A 761 -20.59 -8.23 -24.37
CA ARG A 761 -21.92 -7.96 -24.94
C ARG A 761 -22.77 -7.17 -23.96
N VAL A 762 -22.85 -7.61 -22.70
CA VAL A 762 -23.60 -6.91 -21.62
C VAL A 762 -23.14 -5.45 -21.46
N LEU A 763 -21.83 -5.20 -21.51
CA LEU A 763 -21.27 -3.83 -21.45
C LEU A 763 -21.82 -2.94 -22.57
N ASN A 764 -21.90 -3.47 -23.80
CA ASN A 764 -22.33 -2.70 -24.96
C ASN A 764 -23.84 -2.65 -25.14
N THR A 765 -24.61 -3.58 -24.56
CA THR A 765 -26.07 -3.62 -24.68
C THR A 765 -26.76 -3.05 -23.46
N ASP A 766 -26.56 -3.65 -22.29
CA ASP A 766 -27.41 -3.42 -21.13
C ASP A 766 -27.04 -2.12 -20.40
N PHE A 767 -25.74 -1.81 -20.35
CA PHE A 767 -25.26 -0.56 -19.76
C PHE A 767 -25.39 0.64 -20.70
N TRP A 768 -25.58 0.45 -22.00
CA TRP A 768 -25.76 1.56 -22.93
C TRP A 768 -27.13 2.22 -22.75
N ASN A 769 -27.16 3.55 -22.67
CA ASN A 769 -28.39 4.31 -22.52
C ASN A 769 -28.60 5.24 -23.71
N ASP A 770 -29.46 4.83 -24.64
CA ASP A 770 -29.78 5.58 -25.87
C ASP A 770 -30.30 6.99 -25.60
N SER A 771 -31.04 7.20 -24.50
CA SER A 771 -31.61 8.52 -24.19
C SER A 771 -30.56 9.54 -23.79
N THR A 772 -29.51 9.12 -23.09
CA THR A 772 -28.41 10.00 -22.64
C THR A 772 -27.21 9.98 -23.59
N ARG A 773 -27.17 9.01 -24.52
CA ARG A 773 -26.03 8.64 -25.36
C ARG A 773 -24.75 8.47 -24.55
N PHE A 774 -24.87 7.70 -23.46
CA PHE A 774 -23.80 7.46 -22.51
C PHE A 774 -24.00 6.10 -21.80
N PHE A 775 -22.96 5.55 -21.20
CA PHE A 775 -23.07 4.32 -20.40
C PHE A 775 -23.59 4.62 -18.99
N ASN A 776 -24.61 3.90 -18.55
CA ASN A 776 -25.11 3.94 -17.18
C ASN A 776 -23.97 3.61 -16.19
N TYR A 777 -23.87 4.35 -15.09
CA TYR A 777 -22.83 4.19 -14.07
C TYR A 777 -22.81 2.78 -13.44
N GLY A 778 -23.99 2.22 -13.16
CA GLY A 778 -24.10 0.95 -12.43
C GLY A 778 -25.51 0.37 -12.47
N LYS A 779 -25.60 -0.93 -12.23
CA LYS A 779 -26.84 -1.71 -12.10
C LYS A 779 -27.10 -1.99 -10.62
N PHE A 780 -28.31 -1.69 -10.14
CA PHE A 780 -28.76 -2.00 -8.78
C PHE A 780 -29.31 -3.42 -8.67
N SER A 781 -29.44 -3.95 -7.45
CA SER A 781 -29.94 -5.31 -7.18
C SER A 781 -31.38 -5.55 -7.64
N ASN A 782 -32.16 -4.48 -7.83
CA ASN A 782 -33.51 -4.54 -8.41
C ASN A 782 -33.52 -4.50 -9.96
N GLY A 783 -32.35 -4.56 -10.59
CA GLY A 783 -32.17 -4.51 -12.05
C GLY A 783 -32.23 -3.11 -12.68
N LYS A 784 -32.52 -2.04 -11.91
CA LYS A 784 -32.50 -0.66 -12.42
C LYS A 784 -31.08 -0.16 -12.60
N PHE A 785 -30.90 0.74 -13.57
CA PHE A 785 -29.62 1.39 -13.83
C PHE A 785 -29.56 2.81 -13.26
N ASN A 786 -28.38 3.23 -12.82
CA ASN A 786 -28.06 4.62 -12.51
C ASN A 786 -27.55 5.32 -13.80
N PRO A 787 -28.27 6.33 -14.33
CA PRO A 787 -27.90 6.98 -15.59
C PRO A 787 -26.86 8.10 -15.43
N GLU A 788 -26.32 8.35 -14.24
CA GLU A 788 -25.36 9.44 -14.02
C GLU A 788 -24.12 9.27 -14.91
N LYS A 789 -23.78 10.33 -15.66
CA LYS A 789 -22.59 10.36 -16.51
C LYS A 789 -21.36 10.57 -15.66
N THR A 790 -20.42 9.63 -15.72
CA THR A 790 -19.16 9.70 -14.97
C THR A 790 -17.97 9.52 -15.90
N VAL A 791 -16.75 9.80 -15.41
CA VAL A 791 -15.49 9.52 -16.13
C VAL A 791 -15.11 8.03 -16.16
N LEU A 792 -15.73 7.20 -15.32
CA LEU A 792 -15.30 5.81 -15.13
C LEU A 792 -15.37 4.90 -16.38
N PRO A 793 -16.25 5.13 -17.38
CA PRO A 793 -16.17 4.43 -18.66
C PRO A 793 -14.79 4.52 -19.34
N ALA A 794 -13.98 5.55 -19.05
CA ALA A 794 -12.63 5.69 -19.58
C ALA A 794 -11.76 4.45 -19.34
N VAL A 795 -11.94 3.77 -18.20
CA VAL A 795 -11.18 2.54 -17.89
C VAL A 795 -11.57 1.38 -18.80
N VAL A 796 -12.87 1.23 -19.08
CA VAL A 796 -13.38 0.17 -19.95
C VAL A 796 -12.99 0.46 -21.41
N MET A 797 -13.00 1.74 -21.79
CA MET A 797 -12.50 2.21 -23.08
C MET A 797 -11.00 1.94 -23.24
N TYR A 798 -10.18 2.19 -22.22
CA TYR A 798 -8.74 1.90 -22.28
C TYR A 798 -8.45 0.45 -22.70
N TYR A 799 -9.22 -0.52 -22.22
CA TYR A 799 -9.09 -1.93 -22.61
C TYR A 799 -9.67 -2.27 -24.01
N GLY A 800 -10.25 -1.30 -24.71
CA GLY A 800 -10.81 -1.45 -26.05
C GLY A 800 -12.01 -2.39 -26.11
N LEU A 801 -12.85 -2.38 -25.08
CA LEU A 801 -13.99 -3.32 -24.93
C LEU A 801 -15.31 -2.77 -25.49
N LEU A 802 -15.35 -1.53 -25.94
CA LEU A 802 -16.59 -0.83 -26.30
C LEU A 802 -16.66 -0.50 -27.79
N ASP A 803 -17.87 -0.44 -28.33
CA ASP A 803 -18.15 -0.09 -29.72
C ASP A 803 -17.71 1.35 -30.04
N ASP A 804 -17.00 1.55 -31.17
CA ASP A 804 -16.47 2.86 -31.59
C ASP A 804 -17.56 3.95 -31.65
N GLU A 805 -18.74 3.63 -32.20
CA GLU A 805 -19.87 4.56 -32.36
C GLU A 805 -20.40 5.10 -31.01
N LYS A 806 -20.38 4.27 -29.96
CA LYS A 806 -20.84 4.66 -28.62
C LYS A 806 -19.77 5.49 -27.90
N VAL A 807 -18.51 5.13 -28.11
CA VAL A 807 -17.36 5.79 -27.51
C VAL A 807 -17.19 7.21 -28.03
N GLU A 808 -17.47 7.48 -29.31
CA GLU A 808 -17.45 8.82 -29.88
C GLU A 808 -18.28 9.81 -29.04
N PHE A 809 -19.52 9.45 -28.68
CA PHE A 809 -20.36 10.29 -27.82
C PHE A 809 -19.78 10.51 -26.42
N VAL A 810 -19.15 9.49 -25.83
CA VAL A 810 -18.54 9.60 -24.50
C VAL A 810 -17.34 10.55 -24.53
N LEU A 811 -16.47 10.42 -25.54
CA LEU A 811 -15.30 11.27 -25.71
C LEU A 811 -15.67 12.72 -26.02
N ASP A 812 -16.75 12.96 -26.77
CA ASP A 812 -17.30 14.31 -26.97
C ASP A 812 -17.69 14.98 -25.64
N ASN A 813 -18.26 14.22 -24.69
CA ASN A 813 -18.57 14.75 -23.35
C ASN A 813 -17.26 15.05 -22.58
N TYR A 814 -16.27 14.16 -22.63
CA TYR A 814 -14.99 14.38 -21.94
C TYR A 814 -14.20 15.56 -22.49
N ALA A 815 -14.29 15.83 -23.79
CA ALA A 815 -13.69 17.00 -24.41
C ALA A 815 -14.40 18.33 -24.04
N GLY A 816 -15.64 18.24 -23.53
CA GLY A 816 -16.41 19.38 -23.04
C GLY A 816 -15.80 20.01 -21.78
N ASN A 817 -15.99 21.33 -21.62
CA ASN A 817 -15.44 22.09 -20.49
C ASN A 817 -16.09 21.74 -19.13
N ASP A 818 -17.25 21.07 -19.18
CA ASP A 818 -17.97 20.59 -18.02
C ASP A 818 -17.29 19.37 -17.39
N PHE A 819 -16.69 18.48 -18.18
CA PHE A 819 -15.80 17.42 -17.71
C PHE A 819 -14.33 17.86 -17.61
N SER A 820 -13.77 18.40 -18.69
CA SER A 820 -12.37 18.82 -18.78
C SER A 820 -12.18 20.27 -18.32
N SER A 821 -11.53 20.44 -17.18
CA SER A 821 -11.03 21.74 -16.71
C SER A 821 -9.66 22.07 -17.33
N ASP A 822 -9.18 23.30 -17.12
CA ASP A 822 -7.81 23.72 -17.46
C ASP A 822 -6.70 22.84 -16.81
N TRP A 823 -7.02 22.00 -15.83
CA TRP A 823 -6.06 21.16 -15.09
C TRP A 823 -6.44 19.69 -14.99
N GLY A 824 -7.36 19.21 -15.83
CA GLY A 824 -7.71 17.80 -15.94
C GLY A 824 -9.21 17.51 -15.82
N VAL A 825 -9.54 16.23 -15.72
CA VAL A 825 -10.90 15.71 -15.90
C VAL A 825 -11.59 15.47 -14.56
N ARG A 826 -12.81 15.99 -14.43
CA ARG A 826 -13.69 15.76 -13.28
C ARG A 826 -14.33 14.38 -13.37
N ILE A 827 -14.64 13.77 -12.21
CA ILE A 827 -15.43 12.54 -12.18
C ILE A 827 -16.86 12.71 -12.72
N LEU A 828 -17.44 13.90 -12.51
CA LEU A 828 -18.77 14.29 -12.98
C LEU A 828 -18.67 15.60 -13.75
N SER A 829 -19.54 15.78 -14.73
CA SER A 829 -19.79 17.07 -15.37
C SER A 829 -20.10 18.14 -14.31
N SER A 830 -19.58 19.36 -14.49
CA SER A 830 -19.93 20.51 -13.65
C SER A 830 -21.41 20.88 -13.71
N GLU A 831 -22.14 20.42 -14.73
CA GLU A 831 -23.58 20.61 -14.88
C GLU A 831 -24.42 19.55 -14.15
N SER A 832 -23.80 18.50 -13.60
CA SER A 832 -24.52 17.49 -12.81
C SER A 832 -25.11 18.12 -11.54
N PRO A 833 -26.35 17.78 -11.16
CA PRO A 833 -26.91 18.21 -9.88
C PRO A 833 -26.19 17.61 -8.66
N LEU A 834 -25.35 16.58 -8.88
CA LEU A 834 -24.51 15.99 -7.85
C LEU A 834 -23.15 16.69 -7.72
N PHE A 835 -22.81 17.58 -8.66
CA PHE A 835 -21.51 18.21 -8.74
C PHE A 835 -21.18 19.02 -7.47
N ASN A 836 -20.06 18.67 -6.86
CA ASN A 836 -19.40 19.47 -5.83
C ASN A 836 -17.91 19.53 -6.19
N PRO A 837 -17.32 20.72 -6.43
CA PRO A 837 -15.92 20.84 -6.82
C PRO A 837 -14.94 20.41 -5.72
N ARG A 838 -15.42 20.23 -4.48
CA ARG A 838 -14.69 19.62 -3.37
C ARG A 838 -15.23 18.23 -3.04
N GLY A 839 -15.96 17.56 -3.93
CA GLY A 839 -16.50 16.23 -3.72
C GLY A 839 -15.57 15.14 -4.27
N TYR A 840 -15.03 14.27 -3.41
CA TYR A 840 -14.03 13.22 -3.71
C TYR A 840 -14.49 12.37 -4.89
N HIS A 841 -15.71 11.82 -4.81
CA HIS A 841 -16.34 11.09 -5.92
C HIS A 841 -17.47 11.87 -6.62
N TYR A 842 -17.53 13.20 -6.49
CA TYR A 842 -18.68 14.00 -6.94
C TYR A 842 -18.33 15.32 -7.61
N GLY A 843 -17.07 15.57 -7.97
CA GLY A 843 -16.73 16.75 -8.77
C GLY A 843 -15.30 17.26 -8.65
N SER A 844 -14.46 16.69 -7.80
CA SER A 844 -13.03 16.96 -7.85
C SER A 844 -12.38 16.41 -9.14
N VAL A 845 -11.24 16.99 -9.51
CA VAL A 845 -10.36 16.50 -10.58
C VAL A 845 -9.31 15.62 -9.93
N TRP A 846 -9.18 14.37 -10.37
CA TRP A 846 -8.11 13.49 -9.91
C TRP A 846 -7.16 13.28 -11.07
N PRO A 847 -5.84 13.41 -10.87
CA PRO A 847 -4.88 13.05 -11.91
C PRO A 847 -5.04 11.62 -12.44
N LEU A 848 -5.59 10.69 -11.66
CA LEU A 848 -5.98 9.37 -12.12
C LEU A 848 -7.04 9.42 -13.21
N PHE A 849 -8.11 10.17 -12.99
CA PHE A 849 -9.22 10.28 -13.95
C PHE A 849 -8.72 10.93 -15.23
N THR A 850 -7.91 11.97 -15.11
CA THR A 850 -7.23 12.60 -16.24
C THR A 850 -6.36 11.60 -17.01
N GLY A 851 -5.61 10.74 -16.32
CA GLY A 851 -4.78 9.70 -16.95
C GLY A 851 -5.58 8.58 -17.61
N TRP A 852 -6.66 8.11 -16.97
CA TRP A 852 -7.60 7.14 -17.54
C TRP A 852 -8.29 7.69 -18.79
N THR A 853 -8.71 8.95 -18.77
CA THR A 853 -9.28 9.62 -19.95
C THR A 853 -8.24 9.71 -21.06
N ALA A 854 -7.00 10.09 -20.75
CA ALA A 854 -5.94 10.12 -21.76
C ALA A 854 -5.70 8.73 -22.39
N LEU A 855 -5.69 7.65 -21.60
CA LEU A 855 -5.58 6.28 -22.10
C LEU A 855 -6.74 5.91 -23.03
N ALA A 856 -7.97 6.26 -22.66
CA ALA A 856 -9.16 6.04 -23.48
C ALA A 856 -9.09 6.82 -24.80
N GLU A 857 -8.71 8.10 -24.74
CA GLU A 857 -8.56 8.98 -25.90
C GLU A 857 -7.51 8.43 -26.87
N TYR A 858 -6.34 8.01 -26.40
CA TYR A 858 -5.35 7.36 -27.25
C TYR A 858 -5.83 6.05 -27.85
N GLN A 859 -6.53 5.22 -27.06
CA GLN A 859 -7.06 3.94 -27.52
C GLN A 859 -8.10 4.11 -28.64
N TYR A 860 -8.86 5.21 -28.65
CA TYR A 860 -9.92 5.50 -29.64
C TYR A 860 -9.56 6.56 -30.69
N GLY A 861 -8.34 7.10 -30.68
CA GLY A 861 -7.82 7.95 -31.74
C GLY A 861 -7.86 9.47 -31.49
N ASN A 862 -8.27 9.90 -30.29
CA ASN A 862 -8.28 11.30 -29.87
C ASN A 862 -6.93 11.72 -29.24
N SER A 863 -5.84 11.48 -29.95
CA SER A 863 -4.45 11.66 -29.46
C SER A 863 -4.11 13.09 -29.02
N THR A 864 -4.76 14.10 -29.61
CA THR A 864 -4.55 15.52 -29.26
C THR A 864 -5.06 15.84 -27.85
N GLN A 865 -6.25 15.37 -27.51
CA GLN A 865 -6.83 15.50 -26.17
C GLN A 865 -6.03 14.66 -25.18
N GLY A 866 -5.66 13.43 -25.55
CA GLY A 866 -4.87 12.55 -24.69
C GLY A 866 -3.54 13.18 -24.27
N PHE A 867 -2.86 13.87 -25.20
CA PHE A 867 -1.64 14.61 -24.87
C PHE A 867 -1.91 15.80 -23.94
N THR A 868 -3.01 16.52 -24.15
CA THR A 868 -3.40 17.66 -23.30
C THR A 868 -3.58 17.20 -21.84
N HIS A 869 -4.27 16.08 -21.63
CA HIS A 869 -4.51 15.52 -20.29
C HIS A 869 -3.24 14.98 -19.64
N ILE A 870 -2.31 14.37 -20.39
CA ILE A 870 -0.96 14.03 -19.85
C ILE A 870 -0.29 15.29 -19.30
N VAL A 871 -0.29 16.38 -20.08
CA VAL A 871 0.36 17.64 -19.71
C VAL A 871 -0.33 18.32 -18.53
N ASN A 872 -1.66 18.24 -18.42
CA ASN A 872 -2.40 18.75 -17.25
C ASN A 872 -1.89 18.14 -15.94
N ASN A 873 -1.74 16.82 -15.90
CA ASN A 873 -1.17 16.14 -14.73
C ASN A 873 0.29 16.54 -14.50
N LEU A 874 1.07 16.60 -15.58
CA LEU A 874 2.50 16.90 -15.52
C LEU A 874 2.79 18.26 -14.87
N TYR A 875 2.04 19.30 -15.24
CA TYR A 875 2.27 20.68 -14.78
C TYR A 875 1.88 20.94 -13.32
N ILE A 876 1.11 20.05 -12.67
CA ILE A 876 0.84 20.15 -11.22
C ILE A 876 2.15 20.21 -10.40
N LYS A 877 3.20 19.53 -10.88
CA LYS A 877 4.54 19.44 -10.27
C LYS A 877 5.24 20.79 -10.05
N ASN A 878 4.76 21.87 -10.68
CA ASN A 878 5.39 23.18 -10.65
C ASN A 878 4.93 24.09 -9.48
N HIS A 879 3.89 23.72 -8.72
CA HIS A 879 3.20 24.69 -7.86
C HIS A 879 3.23 24.42 -6.35
N TRP A 880 2.92 23.21 -5.90
CA TRP A 880 2.75 22.88 -4.48
C TRP A 880 3.90 22.01 -3.97
N ALA A 881 3.71 20.70 -3.87
CA ALA A 881 4.81 19.76 -3.63
C ALA A 881 5.69 19.68 -4.89
N LEU A 882 6.75 20.49 -4.94
CA LEU A 882 7.57 20.64 -6.15
C LEU A 882 8.17 19.31 -6.62
N GLY A 883 7.94 19.00 -7.89
CA GLY A 883 8.33 17.73 -8.51
C GLY A 883 7.31 16.61 -8.36
N TYR A 884 6.22 16.80 -7.61
CA TYR A 884 5.22 15.78 -7.29
C TYR A 884 3.80 16.14 -7.70
N VAL A 885 2.98 15.11 -7.91
CA VAL A 885 1.57 15.25 -8.29
C VAL A 885 0.67 15.03 -7.08
N GLU A 886 -0.21 16.01 -6.86
CA GLU A 886 -1.27 15.99 -5.85
C GLU A 886 -2.26 14.84 -6.06
N GLU A 887 -2.78 14.27 -4.99
CA GLU A 887 -3.82 13.22 -5.04
C GLU A 887 -5.10 13.74 -5.71
N VAL A 888 -5.62 14.88 -5.26
CA VAL A 888 -6.89 15.44 -5.73
C VAL A 888 -6.79 16.94 -5.87
N MET A 889 -7.29 17.44 -7.00
CA MET A 889 -7.45 18.84 -7.33
C MET A 889 -8.92 19.27 -7.19
N ASN A 890 -9.14 20.51 -6.78
CA ASN A 890 -10.49 21.07 -6.75
C ASN A 890 -11.06 21.17 -8.18
N GLY A 891 -12.34 20.86 -8.34
CA GLY A 891 -13.00 20.81 -9.65
C GLY A 891 -13.31 22.17 -10.28
N ALA A 892 -13.29 23.26 -9.54
CA ALA A 892 -13.67 24.59 -10.05
C ALA A 892 -12.55 25.63 -9.94
N VAL A 893 -11.58 25.42 -9.06
CA VAL A 893 -10.47 26.33 -8.80
C VAL A 893 -9.16 25.54 -8.81
N TYR A 894 -8.11 26.06 -9.44
CA TYR A 894 -6.82 25.39 -9.49
C TYR A 894 -6.11 25.44 -8.13
N LYS A 895 -6.38 24.44 -7.29
CA LYS A 895 -5.77 24.24 -5.96
C LYS A 895 -5.91 22.78 -5.50
N PRO A 896 -5.03 22.30 -4.60
CA PRO A 896 -5.17 20.99 -4.00
C PRO A 896 -6.46 20.89 -3.18
N SER A 897 -7.03 19.69 -3.12
CA SER A 897 -8.22 19.37 -2.34
C SER A 897 -8.18 17.96 -1.71
N GLY A 898 -7.09 17.21 -1.92
CA GLY A 898 -6.86 15.87 -1.38
C GLY A 898 -6.13 15.86 -0.03
N VAL A 899 -5.77 14.66 0.43
CA VAL A 899 -5.02 14.43 1.67
C VAL A 899 -3.52 14.36 1.40
N CYS A 900 -3.11 13.75 0.29
CA CYS A 900 -1.72 13.50 -0.06
C CYS A 900 -1.20 14.50 -1.12
N PRO A 901 -0.24 15.37 -0.78
CA PRO A 901 0.43 16.21 -1.77
C PRO A 901 1.31 15.46 -2.77
N HIS A 902 1.66 14.21 -2.46
CA HIS A 902 2.39 13.32 -3.35
C HIS A 902 1.73 11.93 -3.33
N GLN A 903 1.19 11.51 -4.48
CA GLN A 903 0.38 10.29 -4.61
C GLN A 903 0.86 9.39 -5.76
N CYS A 904 1.06 8.10 -5.48
CA CYS A 904 1.69 7.13 -6.38
C CYS A 904 0.92 6.90 -7.68
N TRP A 905 -0.40 6.71 -7.59
CA TRP A 905 -1.20 6.57 -8.80
C TRP A 905 -1.25 7.87 -9.60
N SER A 906 -1.14 9.03 -8.96
CA SER A 906 -1.16 10.33 -9.65
C SER A 906 0.12 10.53 -10.46
N GLU A 907 1.26 10.11 -9.90
CA GLU A 907 2.56 10.06 -10.58
C GLU A 907 2.53 9.14 -11.81
N THR A 908 2.02 7.94 -11.63
CA THR A 908 2.01 6.90 -12.68
C THR A 908 1.00 7.18 -13.79
N ASN A 909 -0.02 8.01 -13.55
CA ASN A 909 -0.99 8.47 -14.55
C ASN A 909 -0.49 9.61 -15.46
N ILE A 910 0.82 9.86 -15.45
CA ILE A 910 1.56 10.55 -16.50
C ILE A 910 2.29 9.52 -17.37
N LEU A 911 2.95 8.56 -16.69
CA LEU A 911 3.83 7.56 -17.30
C LEU A 911 3.04 6.58 -18.17
N HIS A 912 1.98 5.99 -17.63
CA HIS A 912 1.16 4.99 -18.32
C HIS A 912 0.54 5.51 -19.64
N PRO A 913 -0.22 6.62 -19.66
CA PRO A 913 -0.76 7.16 -20.92
C PRO A 913 0.32 7.58 -21.92
N ALA A 914 1.47 8.07 -21.47
CA ALA A 914 2.56 8.41 -22.37
C ALA A 914 3.20 7.17 -23.03
N ILE A 915 3.34 6.06 -22.31
CA ILE A 915 3.99 4.84 -22.85
C ILE A 915 3.01 4.03 -23.68
N THR A 916 1.86 3.68 -23.10
CA THR A 916 0.89 2.77 -23.73
C THR A 916 -0.02 3.50 -24.72
N GLY A 917 -0.21 4.81 -24.55
CA GLY A 917 -1.02 5.66 -25.42
C GLY A 917 -0.21 6.44 -26.46
N MET A 918 0.64 7.38 -26.03
CA MET A 918 1.40 8.27 -26.92
C MET A 918 2.51 7.54 -27.69
N ILE A 919 3.35 6.76 -27.02
CA ILE A 919 4.36 5.92 -27.68
C ILE A 919 3.69 4.69 -28.30
N GLY A 920 2.63 4.18 -27.67
CA GLY A 920 1.89 3.02 -28.14
C GLY A 920 2.64 1.71 -27.98
N TRP A 921 3.56 1.62 -27.01
CA TRP A 921 4.39 0.43 -26.77
C TRP A 921 3.62 -0.64 -26.00
N LYS A 922 3.46 -1.83 -26.59
CA LYS A 922 2.74 -2.97 -26.00
C LYS A 922 3.50 -4.28 -26.31
N PRO A 923 4.47 -4.69 -25.47
CA PRO A 923 5.23 -5.92 -25.67
C PRO A 923 4.43 -7.18 -25.29
N ASP A 924 4.67 -8.27 -26.02
CA ASP A 924 4.24 -9.64 -25.70
C ASP A 924 5.44 -10.60 -25.86
N VAL A 925 6.23 -10.69 -24.79
CA VAL A 925 7.47 -11.47 -24.74
C VAL A 925 7.24 -12.96 -24.96
N PRO A 926 6.20 -13.61 -24.38
CA PRO A 926 5.89 -15.00 -24.69
C PRO A 926 5.66 -15.26 -26.19
N GLU A 927 4.98 -14.36 -26.87
CA GLU A 927 4.74 -14.42 -28.33
C GLU A 927 5.91 -13.89 -29.17
N LYS A 928 6.97 -13.37 -28.52
CA LYS A 928 8.17 -12.78 -29.14
C LYS A 928 7.83 -11.62 -30.09
N SER A 929 6.82 -10.84 -29.72
CA SER A 929 6.35 -9.71 -30.51
C SER A 929 6.11 -8.48 -29.65
N ALA A 930 6.00 -7.31 -30.29
CA ALA A 930 5.54 -6.10 -29.65
C ALA A 930 4.79 -5.23 -30.66
N ALA A 931 3.66 -4.67 -30.23
CA ALA A 931 2.99 -3.62 -30.99
C ALA A 931 3.60 -2.26 -30.63
N LEU A 932 3.75 -1.40 -31.64
CA LEU A 932 4.28 -0.05 -31.48
C LEU A 932 3.47 0.94 -32.32
N ASN A 933 2.69 1.77 -31.64
CA ASN A 933 1.66 2.61 -32.25
C ASN A 933 1.86 4.11 -31.93
N PRO A 934 2.93 4.77 -32.41
CA PRO A 934 3.26 6.11 -31.97
C PRO A 934 2.27 7.17 -32.48
N ARG A 935 1.89 8.06 -31.58
CA ARG A 935 0.95 9.18 -31.75
C ARG A 935 1.57 10.47 -31.18
N PHE A 936 2.79 10.78 -31.62
CA PHE A 936 3.51 11.96 -31.13
C PHE A 936 2.86 13.26 -31.62
N PRO A 937 2.77 14.30 -30.76
CA PRO A 937 2.23 15.60 -31.14
C PRO A 937 2.76 16.10 -32.48
N LEU A 938 1.88 16.63 -33.33
CA LEU A 938 2.24 16.97 -34.71
C LEU A 938 3.38 18.01 -34.79
N HIS A 939 3.44 18.91 -33.81
CA HIS A 939 4.46 19.97 -33.70
C HIS A 939 5.83 19.47 -33.20
N TRP A 940 5.97 18.22 -32.78
CA TRP A 940 7.26 17.62 -32.45
C TRP A 940 7.93 17.11 -33.73
N ASN A 941 9.01 17.78 -34.12
CA ASN A 941 9.78 17.40 -35.32
C ASN A 941 10.83 16.32 -35.04
N GLU A 942 11.18 16.10 -33.77
CA GLU A 942 12.13 15.08 -33.35
C GLU A 942 11.66 14.49 -32.02
N VAL A 943 11.71 13.17 -31.88
CA VAL A 943 11.46 12.48 -30.61
C VAL A 943 12.43 11.32 -30.50
N LYS A 944 13.01 11.11 -29.33
CA LYS A 944 13.83 9.95 -29.02
C LYS A 944 13.36 9.29 -27.74
N ILE A 945 13.04 8.01 -27.84
CA ILE A 945 12.64 7.16 -26.73
C ILE A 945 13.77 6.19 -26.45
N ASN A 946 14.36 6.29 -25.27
CA ASN A 946 15.38 5.35 -24.81
C ASN A 946 14.76 4.31 -23.90
N ASN A 947 15.34 3.10 -23.88
CA ASN A 947 14.99 2.03 -22.96
C ASN A 947 13.52 1.55 -23.07
N LEU A 948 13.06 1.24 -24.29
CA LEU A 948 11.81 0.49 -24.48
C LEU A 948 12.08 -0.99 -24.17
N HIS A 949 11.45 -1.51 -23.12
CA HIS A 949 11.70 -2.86 -22.61
C HIS A 949 10.66 -3.88 -23.09
N ALA A 950 11.13 -5.07 -23.45
CA ALA A 950 10.35 -6.29 -23.64
C ALA A 950 11.15 -7.46 -23.03
N GLY A 951 10.94 -7.75 -21.75
CA GLY A 951 11.71 -8.72 -20.99
C GLY A 951 13.20 -8.33 -20.96
N GLN A 952 14.05 -9.13 -21.58
CA GLN A 952 15.49 -8.84 -21.67
C GLN A 952 15.85 -7.94 -22.87
N THR A 953 14.92 -7.76 -23.81
CA THR A 953 15.07 -6.92 -24.99
C THR A 953 14.93 -5.46 -24.60
N VAL A 954 15.89 -4.65 -25.02
CA VAL A 954 15.85 -3.19 -24.87
C VAL A 954 16.09 -2.56 -26.22
N LEU A 955 15.19 -1.67 -26.63
CA LEU A 955 15.28 -0.96 -27.88
C LEU A 955 15.17 0.55 -27.69
N GLN A 956 15.57 1.27 -28.73
CA GLN A 956 15.45 2.72 -28.85
C GLN A 956 14.64 3.04 -30.10
N LEU A 957 13.81 4.07 -30.00
CA LEU A 957 13.05 4.66 -31.10
C LEU A 957 13.49 6.11 -31.30
N GLN A 958 13.82 6.48 -32.52
CA GLN A 958 13.97 7.89 -32.92
C GLN A 958 12.99 8.21 -34.05
N MET A 959 12.30 9.34 -33.95
CA MET A 959 11.42 9.87 -34.97
C MET A 959 11.92 11.24 -35.40
N GLU A 960 11.97 11.48 -36.70
CA GLU A 960 12.23 12.79 -37.31
C GLU A 960 11.11 13.10 -38.31
N ARG A 961 10.57 14.32 -38.27
CA ARG A 961 9.46 14.75 -39.12
C ARG A 961 9.79 16.07 -39.82
N THR A 962 9.46 16.10 -41.11
CA THR A 962 9.48 17.28 -41.98
C THR A 962 8.14 17.38 -42.70
N LYS A 963 7.95 18.43 -43.52
CA LYS A 963 6.72 18.62 -44.30
C LYS A 963 6.46 17.54 -45.34
N THR A 964 7.49 16.83 -45.79
CA THR A 964 7.39 15.86 -46.88
C THR A 964 7.90 14.46 -46.51
N ASN A 965 8.44 14.31 -45.30
CA ASN A 965 9.05 13.06 -44.86
C ASN A 965 8.83 12.85 -43.36
N THR A 966 8.48 11.63 -42.95
CA THR A 966 8.56 11.17 -41.57
C THR A 966 9.45 9.94 -41.53
N ARG A 967 10.51 9.99 -40.72
CA ARG A 967 11.51 8.93 -40.56
C ARG A 967 11.41 8.36 -39.14
N TYR A 968 11.40 7.04 -39.05
CA TYR A 968 11.53 6.30 -37.80
C TYR A 968 12.76 5.40 -37.86
N GLU A 969 13.59 5.46 -36.84
CA GLU A 969 14.73 4.57 -36.64
C GLU A 969 14.52 3.77 -35.35
N PHE A 970 14.72 2.46 -35.45
CA PHE A 970 14.64 1.52 -34.34
C PHE A 970 16.01 0.86 -34.17
N ASN A 971 16.54 0.88 -32.96
CA ASN A 971 17.82 0.25 -32.63
C ASN A 971 17.62 -0.79 -31.52
N LEU A 972 18.06 -2.02 -31.75
CA LEU A 972 18.20 -3.02 -30.70
C LEU A 972 19.45 -2.71 -29.88
N ILE A 973 19.27 -2.34 -28.62
CA ILE A 973 20.37 -2.02 -27.71
C ILE A 973 20.94 -3.29 -27.09
N LYS A 974 20.06 -4.19 -26.63
CA LYS A 974 20.44 -5.51 -26.09
C LYS A 974 19.25 -6.47 -26.05
N GLY A 975 19.54 -7.74 -25.81
CA GLY A 975 18.55 -8.80 -25.61
C GLY A 975 18.18 -9.52 -26.91
N PRO A 976 17.21 -10.46 -26.84
CA PRO A 976 16.80 -11.24 -28.01
C PRO A 976 16.07 -10.39 -29.05
N ASN A 977 16.09 -10.88 -30.30
CA ASN A 977 15.31 -10.29 -31.38
C ASN A 977 13.81 -10.41 -31.09
N ILE A 978 13.05 -9.39 -31.50
CA ILE A 978 11.61 -9.35 -31.35
C ILE A 978 10.96 -8.93 -32.68
N LEU A 979 9.77 -9.46 -32.97
CA LEU A 979 8.95 -8.98 -34.08
C LEU A 979 8.25 -7.69 -33.65
N VAL A 980 8.43 -6.60 -34.38
CA VAL A 980 7.72 -5.34 -34.11
C VAL A 980 6.63 -5.15 -35.15
N ASP A 981 5.40 -5.01 -34.68
CA ASP A 981 4.24 -4.63 -35.48
C ASP A 981 4.03 -3.12 -35.35
N PHE A 982 4.46 -2.39 -36.36
CA PHE A 982 4.50 -0.93 -36.33
C PHE A 982 3.30 -0.30 -37.04
N THR A 983 2.49 0.47 -36.32
CA THR A 983 1.36 1.25 -36.87
C THR A 983 1.42 2.71 -36.40
N PRO A 984 2.13 3.60 -37.10
CA PRO A 984 2.18 5.00 -36.71
C PRO A 984 0.85 5.71 -37.01
N GLU A 985 0.62 6.81 -36.30
CA GLU A 985 -0.46 7.74 -36.63
C GLU A 985 -0.17 8.45 -37.95
N ILE A 986 -1.19 8.45 -38.81
CA ILE A 986 -1.19 9.17 -40.09
C ILE A 986 -2.13 10.37 -39.92
N ALA A 987 -1.59 11.57 -40.15
CA ALA A 987 -2.38 12.80 -40.00
C ALA A 987 -3.54 12.83 -40.98
N GLU A 988 -4.64 13.49 -40.61
CA GLU A 988 -5.84 13.50 -41.44
C GLU A 988 -5.59 14.20 -42.77
N GLY A 989 -5.98 13.55 -43.87
CA GLY A 989 -5.70 14.03 -45.24
C GLY A 989 -4.24 13.89 -45.69
N MET A 990 -3.35 13.26 -44.91
CA MET A 990 -1.98 12.95 -45.34
C MET A 990 -2.02 11.85 -46.41
N VAL A 991 -1.28 12.07 -47.50
CA VAL A 991 -1.13 11.08 -48.58
C VAL A 991 0.29 10.54 -48.54
N ILE A 992 0.42 9.22 -48.37
CA ILE A 992 1.71 8.53 -48.42
C ILE A 992 2.04 8.23 -49.88
N ASP A 993 3.08 8.87 -50.40
CA ASP A 993 3.57 8.70 -51.77
C ASP A 993 4.39 7.42 -51.92
N GLU A 994 5.28 7.19 -50.95
CA GLU A 994 6.21 6.07 -50.95
C GLU A 994 6.61 5.73 -49.51
N THR A 995 6.73 4.45 -49.19
CA THR A 995 7.32 3.99 -47.92
C THR A 995 8.56 3.17 -48.20
N LYS A 996 9.67 3.47 -47.51
CA LYS A 996 10.92 2.70 -47.57
C LYS A 996 11.18 2.01 -46.23
N LEU A 997 11.46 0.71 -46.28
CA LEU A 997 11.97 -0.08 -45.15
C LEU A 997 13.42 -0.46 -45.45
N ASN A 998 14.37 0.04 -44.65
CA ASN A 998 15.81 -0.10 -44.87
C ASN A 998 16.23 0.26 -46.31
N GLY A 999 15.70 1.39 -46.81
CA GLY A 999 15.95 1.89 -48.16
C GLY A 999 15.21 1.16 -49.29
N LYS A 1000 14.52 0.04 -49.02
CA LYS A 1000 13.73 -0.69 -50.01
C LYS A 1000 12.28 -0.22 -50.00
N ILE A 1001 11.74 0.10 -51.17
CA ILE A 1001 10.33 0.49 -51.32
C ILE A 1001 9.44 -0.70 -50.95
N ILE A 1002 8.48 -0.46 -50.06
CA ILE A 1002 7.45 -1.42 -49.68
C ILE A 1002 6.07 -0.84 -49.97
N LYS A 1003 5.09 -1.73 -50.23
CA LYS A 1003 3.70 -1.34 -50.36
C LYS A 1003 3.08 -1.26 -48.96
N VAL A 1004 2.49 -0.12 -48.62
CA VAL A 1004 1.76 0.10 -47.37
C VAL A 1004 0.32 0.46 -47.71
N CYS A 1005 -0.64 -0.15 -47.01
CA CYS A 1005 -2.03 0.25 -47.10
C CYS A 1005 -2.21 1.59 -46.37
N SER A 1006 -2.64 2.63 -47.07
CA SER A 1006 -2.87 3.96 -46.48
C SER A 1006 -4.20 4.08 -45.72
N GLN A 1007 -4.98 2.99 -45.64
CA GLN A 1007 -6.19 2.98 -44.83
C GLN A 1007 -5.84 3.10 -43.35
N THR A 1008 -6.63 3.90 -42.64
CA THR A 1008 -6.44 4.11 -41.21
C THR A 1008 -7.70 3.71 -40.45
N LYS A 1009 -7.49 3.26 -39.21
CA LYS A 1009 -8.55 3.10 -38.20
C LYS A 1009 -8.11 3.86 -36.96
N ARG A 1010 -8.95 4.78 -36.47
CA ARG A 1010 -8.63 5.66 -35.33
C ARG A 1010 -7.31 6.43 -35.54
N GLY A 1011 -7.00 6.79 -36.79
CA GLY A 1011 -5.76 7.47 -37.19
C GLY A 1011 -4.51 6.58 -37.37
N LEU A 1012 -4.53 5.31 -36.96
CA LEU A 1012 -3.40 4.39 -37.16
C LEU A 1012 -3.55 3.60 -38.45
N LEU A 1013 -2.44 3.18 -39.06
CA LEU A 1013 -2.46 2.23 -40.18
C LEU A 1013 -3.25 0.95 -39.81
N THR A 1014 -4.13 0.48 -40.71
CA THR A 1014 -4.90 -0.75 -40.48
C THR A 1014 -4.05 -2.01 -40.59
N GLU A 1015 -3.04 -1.99 -41.47
CA GLU A 1015 -2.10 -3.10 -41.65
C GLU A 1015 -0.74 -2.69 -41.06
N PRO A 1016 -0.19 -3.46 -40.09
CA PRO A 1016 1.11 -3.16 -39.50
C PRO A 1016 2.25 -3.35 -40.51
N ILE A 1017 3.28 -2.52 -40.40
CA ILE A 1017 4.57 -2.79 -41.01
C ILE A 1017 5.34 -3.70 -40.05
N SER A 1018 5.27 -5.01 -40.27
CA SER A 1018 5.93 -6.00 -39.42
C SER A 1018 7.39 -6.21 -39.80
N PHE A 1019 8.30 -6.13 -38.84
CA PHE A 1019 9.72 -6.40 -39.07
C PHE A 1019 10.41 -7.04 -37.87
N PRO A 1020 11.36 -7.98 -38.08
CA PRO A 1020 12.21 -8.46 -37.01
C PRO A 1020 13.27 -7.40 -36.68
N LEU A 1021 13.31 -6.94 -35.44
CA LEU A 1021 14.36 -6.02 -34.98
C LEU A 1021 15.57 -6.84 -34.49
N LYS A 1022 16.66 -6.83 -35.29
CA LYS A 1022 17.92 -7.55 -34.99
C LYS A 1022 19.09 -6.62 -34.67
N ASP A 1023 19.12 -5.47 -35.32
CA ASP A 1023 20.15 -4.44 -35.18
C ASP A 1023 19.49 -3.07 -35.34
N ARG A 1024 19.40 -2.56 -36.57
CA ARG A 1024 18.83 -1.26 -36.91
C ARG A 1024 17.79 -1.44 -38.00
N VAL A 1025 16.62 -0.87 -37.78
CA VAL A 1025 15.56 -0.78 -38.80
C VAL A 1025 15.20 0.68 -39.00
N GLU A 1026 15.11 1.09 -40.25
CA GLU A 1026 14.69 2.43 -40.66
C GLU A 1026 13.44 2.34 -41.52
N ILE A 1027 12.43 3.14 -41.18
CA ILE A 1027 11.22 3.33 -41.96
C ILE A 1027 11.10 4.80 -42.34
N VAL A 1028 10.96 5.09 -43.63
CA VAL A 1028 10.76 6.45 -44.14
C VAL A 1028 9.46 6.50 -44.91
N PHE A 1029 8.56 7.37 -44.48
CA PHE A 1029 7.35 7.74 -45.21
C PHE A 1029 7.62 9.04 -45.97
N HIS A 1030 7.61 8.97 -47.30
CA HIS A 1030 7.50 10.14 -48.16
C HIS A 1030 6.01 10.47 -48.32
N HIS A 1031 5.63 11.70 -48.02
CA HIS A 1031 4.24 12.11 -47.99
C HIS A 1031 4.05 13.58 -48.37
N HIS A 1032 2.81 13.93 -48.66
CA HIS A 1032 2.37 15.31 -48.81
C HIS A 1032 0.96 15.50 -48.21
N ASN A 1033 0.51 16.75 -48.13
CA ASN A 1033 -0.72 17.15 -47.42
C ASN A 1033 -0.67 16.76 -45.92
N GLY A 1034 -1.84 16.51 -45.32
CA GLY A 1034 -1.98 16.26 -43.90
C GLY A 1034 -2.25 17.52 -43.09
N VAL A 1035 -3.24 17.42 -42.20
CA VAL A 1035 -3.58 18.43 -41.19
C VAL A 1035 -3.70 17.73 -39.85
N GLY A 1036 -3.30 18.41 -38.79
CA GLY A 1036 -3.59 17.99 -37.42
C GLY A 1036 -3.57 19.19 -36.49
N MET A 1037 -4.09 18.98 -35.29
CA MET A 1037 -4.17 20.04 -34.28
C MET A 1037 -2.91 20.05 -33.42
N ILE A 1038 -2.46 21.25 -33.06
CA ILE A 1038 -1.48 21.42 -32.00
C ILE A 1038 -2.24 21.30 -30.68
N PRO A 1039 -1.86 20.37 -29.78
CA PRO A 1039 -2.53 20.22 -28.49
C PRO A 1039 -2.53 21.52 -27.68
N LEU A 1040 -3.64 21.81 -27.01
CA LEU A 1040 -3.71 22.89 -26.04
C LEU A 1040 -2.96 22.44 -24.78
N MET A 1041 -2.08 23.28 -24.24
CA MET A 1041 -1.34 22.98 -23.01
C MET A 1041 -1.62 24.08 -21.97
N PRO A 1042 -2.75 24.04 -21.26
CA PRO A 1042 -3.09 25.08 -20.30
C PRO A 1042 -2.09 25.11 -19.14
N GLN A 1043 -1.68 26.31 -18.73
CA GLN A 1043 -0.85 26.56 -17.55
C GLN A 1043 -1.58 27.51 -16.59
N PRO A 1044 -2.62 27.03 -15.88
CA PRO A 1044 -3.37 27.86 -14.95
C PRO A 1044 -2.50 28.28 -13.75
N ALA A 1045 -2.63 29.54 -13.31
CA ALA A 1045 -2.02 29.97 -12.06
C ALA A 1045 -2.82 29.45 -10.84
N PRO A 1046 -2.18 29.13 -9.71
CA PRO A 1046 -2.88 28.75 -8.48
C PRO A 1046 -3.98 29.74 -8.11
N GLY A 1047 -5.18 29.24 -7.80
CA GLY A 1047 -6.36 30.05 -7.50
C GLY A 1047 -7.20 30.48 -8.70
N LYS A 1048 -6.79 30.18 -9.95
CA LYS A 1048 -7.59 30.46 -11.15
C LYS A 1048 -8.83 29.57 -11.19
N SER A 1049 -9.99 30.13 -11.52
CA SER A 1049 -11.21 29.36 -11.75
C SER A 1049 -11.27 28.80 -13.17
N SER A 1050 -11.78 27.58 -13.30
CA SER A 1050 -12.21 27.01 -14.58
C SER A 1050 -13.46 27.79 -15.00
N LYS A 1051 -13.48 28.31 -16.22
CA LYS A 1051 -14.65 28.98 -16.78
C LYS A 1051 -15.53 28.03 -17.56
#